data_AF-K1YSZ3-F1
#
_entry.id   AF-K1YSZ3-F1
#
_cell.length_a   1.000
_cell.length_b   1.000
_cell.length_c   1.000
_cell.angle_alpha   90.00
_cell.angle_beta   90.00
_cell.angle_gamma   90.00
#
_symmetry.space_group_name_H-M   'P 1'
#
loop_
_entity.id
_entity.type
_entity.pdbx_description
1 polymer ?
#
loop_
_entity_poly.entity_id
_entity_poly.type
_entity_poly.pdbx_seq_one_letter_code
_entity_poly.pdbx_strand_id
1 'polypeptide(L)'
;MIIGDQLVFRYVFEGNQVPVNIFFASNATLWQSVSMTKIDGNIFYVSMPLNKTYRFDRTKIEYKFIVDGTWIQDPKNLYKNTYENENSYIDLCVDSEGKMHIAEDYSGENPDSCKVRKIINENFDRICLPNILKEIISNNENSIQPLKTALFSQNDTIRHNAIRCLGLMHTKESIKTLVEHITADQTFGSYNKLDRDKWIYDANLAALFLTDNILFGELGLNSIFHDKNDFIIWSQSVGIWNASLEEVLNETLSPDYKAILEAIKEIYYILQGAVPEYEKKAWEPILKYGKAAFLPLKLLLANNNYRSSASNIIWCIKEISDNDESILRFLEKQSKSSSYHLSYVAFRTLCEIKSEFSYDFALSYVKSLDNRTDSSKLFNAVKALAYNWFDRINNKPDLLLNVIGVLAEEEINSKAILSLQEILKDNFFTFIRNNLRNKNENLRKGAFKILLMRNNPEDYKAIIKAPDRISILFDILKLLFSDFKDELQVMITSRCPFNCVHCVAKEVLKNPKSIKDLDFNVLMKLVNELVDVNTFFSGGEPFAYMQNSSKKPSPEIYQVLNNASPQTKTHIITNAYFFPDTKDECYKFLDTLPDGLTIVISLDKAHEKEHLRIKKNIYEIVKLVEQYKEKQRIHIHYSIRLFTSDSRSEQYEILRQYDLTKAYNEESFRFHINNIIEQGGAADADFRNQVTELGWADTSSFHMNNLRNDDVLEHNHLDKAIIYVKPDGSVVTSAHAAFMSNPPASTIIGKITDNNLFEILLDWVISELPNYKNRRSLIGFFKNLKTIYSGQKELKPEIIIQGSDFSGKKENGLTSSQILYLEDLIRRKGLLPDGKIIPQLKDNSIFKSCA
;
A
#
# COMPACT_ATOMS: atom_id res chain seq x y z
N MET A 1 -27.23 25.44 -11.43
CA MET A 1 -27.76 25.65 -10.07
C MET A 1 -28.34 24.34 -9.55
N ILE A 2 -28.41 24.15 -8.23
CA ILE A 2 -28.98 22.94 -7.61
C ILE A 2 -30.38 23.28 -7.08
N ILE A 3 -31.40 22.53 -7.48
CA ILE A 3 -32.78 22.68 -7.01
C ILE A 3 -33.23 21.32 -6.48
N GLY A 4 -33.30 21.18 -5.15
CA GLY A 4 -33.57 19.89 -4.52
C GLY A 4 -32.48 18.87 -4.83
N ASP A 5 -32.86 17.74 -5.41
CA ASP A 5 -31.98 16.67 -5.89
C ASP A 5 -31.69 16.78 -7.40
N GLN A 6 -31.92 17.95 -7.99
CA GLN A 6 -31.70 18.17 -9.41
C GLN A 6 -30.62 19.20 -9.69
N LEU A 7 -29.75 18.89 -10.65
CA LEU A 7 -28.83 19.85 -11.23
C LEU A 7 -29.50 20.48 -12.46
N VAL A 8 -29.74 21.79 -12.37
CA VAL A 8 -30.39 22.56 -13.43
C VAL A 8 -29.36 23.41 -14.16
N PHE A 9 -29.23 23.16 -15.47
CA PHE A 9 -28.43 23.96 -16.38
C PHE A 9 -29.34 24.95 -17.08
N ARG A 10 -28.95 26.22 -17.06
CA ARG A 10 -29.61 27.31 -17.79
C ARG A 10 -28.65 27.82 -18.84
N TYR A 11 -29.06 27.75 -20.09
CA TYR A 11 -28.31 28.31 -21.21
C TYR A 11 -29.04 29.55 -21.74
N VAL A 12 -28.32 30.65 -21.90
CA VAL A 12 -28.85 31.90 -22.46
C VAL A 12 -28.10 32.18 -23.75
N PHE A 13 -28.81 32.13 -24.87
CA PHE A 13 -28.22 32.37 -26.18
C PHE A 13 -28.11 33.88 -26.46
N GLU A 14 -26.90 34.35 -26.76
CA GLU A 14 -26.62 35.80 -26.96
C GLU A 14 -26.61 36.23 -28.43
N GLY A 15 -26.85 35.32 -29.38
CA GLY A 15 -26.90 35.66 -30.81
C GLY A 15 -28.26 36.22 -31.27
N ASN A 16 -28.23 36.92 -32.40
CA ASN A 16 -29.41 37.56 -33.00
C ASN A 16 -30.42 36.56 -33.62
N GLN A 17 -30.00 35.32 -33.88
CA GLN A 17 -30.86 34.26 -34.41
C GLN A 17 -30.99 33.16 -33.36
N VAL A 18 -32.21 32.97 -32.83
CA VAL A 18 -32.45 31.95 -31.80
C VAL A 18 -32.23 30.56 -32.41
N PRO A 19 -31.34 29.74 -31.85
CA PRO A 19 -31.09 28.39 -32.37
C PRO A 19 -32.35 27.55 -32.31
N VAL A 20 -32.48 26.63 -33.26
CA VAL A 20 -33.66 25.77 -33.39
C VAL A 20 -33.59 24.65 -32.36
N ASN A 21 -32.41 24.06 -32.17
CA ASN A 21 -32.20 22.95 -31.27
C ASN A 21 -30.99 23.20 -30.37
N ILE A 22 -31.22 23.13 -29.06
CA ILE A 22 -30.14 23.09 -28.07
C ILE A 22 -30.24 21.79 -27.28
N PHE A 23 -29.12 21.09 -27.19
CA PHE A 23 -28.96 19.92 -26.34
C PHE A 23 -27.84 20.14 -25.33
N PHE A 24 -27.92 19.37 -24.25
CA PHE A 24 -26.91 19.29 -23.20
C PHE A 24 -26.36 17.86 -23.16
N ALA A 25 -25.05 17.69 -23.03
CA ALA A 25 -24.43 16.39 -22.82
C ALA A 25 -23.33 16.49 -21.76
N SER A 26 -23.21 15.47 -20.91
CA SER A 26 -22.23 15.44 -19.83
C SER A 26 -21.73 14.03 -19.54
N ASN A 27 -20.63 13.90 -18.82
CA ASN A 27 -20.19 12.61 -18.28
C ASN A 27 -21.26 11.96 -17.37
N ALA A 28 -22.11 12.77 -16.71
CA ALA A 28 -23.24 12.29 -15.91
C ALA A 28 -24.39 11.71 -16.75
N THR A 29 -24.51 12.11 -18.03
CA THR A 29 -25.43 11.48 -19.00
C THR A 29 -24.74 10.42 -19.87
N LEU A 30 -23.52 10.00 -19.53
CA LEU A 30 -22.67 9.16 -20.41
C LEU A 30 -22.53 9.77 -21.82
N TRP A 31 -22.47 11.10 -21.88
CA TRP A 31 -22.44 11.91 -23.11
C TRP A 31 -23.65 11.73 -24.04
N GLN A 32 -24.74 11.13 -23.56
CA GLN A 32 -26.02 11.16 -24.26
C GLN A 32 -26.58 12.59 -24.24
N SER A 33 -27.04 13.07 -25.40
CA SER A 33 -27.61 14.40 -25.55
C SER A 33 -29.03 14.46 -25.00
N VAL A 34 -29.31 15.47 -24.19
CA VAL A 34 -30.62 15.75 -23.62
C VAL A 34 -31.12 17.07 -24.18
N SER A 35 -32.30 17.06 -24.80
CA SER A 35 -32.89 18.28 -25.36
C SER A 35 -33.19 19.29 -24.24
N MET A 36 -32.75 20.54 -24.43
CA MET A 36 -33.05 21.61 -23.49
C MET A 36 -34.41 22.23 -23.83
N THR A 37 -35.24 22.45 -22.81
CA THR A 37 -36.56 23.06 -22.97
C THR A 37 -36.41 24.58 -23.05
N LYS A 38 -37.03 25.21 -24.05
CA LYS A 38 -37.08 26.67 -24.19
C LYS A 38 -38.13 27.24 -23.21
N ILE A 39 -37.74 28.19 -22.36
CA ILE A 39 -38.66 28.82 -21.39
C ILE A 39 -39.21 30.14 -21.95
N ASP A 40 -38.31 31.04 -22.33
CA ASP A 40 -38.66 32.40 -22.76
C ASP A 40 -37.52 33.00 -23.58
N GLY A 41 -37.85 33.64 -24.70
CA GLY A 41 -36.89 34.28 -25.61
C GLY A 41 -35.72 33.37 -25.97
N ASN A 42 -34.53 33.70 -25.46
CA ASN A 42 -33.28 33.00 -25.72
C ASN A 42 -32.83 32.08 -24.57
N ILE A 43 -33.73 31.76 -23.62
CA ILE A 43 -33.41 30.99 -22.42
C ILE A 43 -33.87 29.54 -22.58
N PHE A 44 -32.93 28.63 -22.37
CA PHE A 44 -33.12 27.20 -22.40
C PHE A 44 -32.70 26.59 -21.07
N TYR A 45 -33.34 25.50 -20.65
CA TYR A 45 -32.93 24.76 -19.46
C TYR A 45 -33.02 23.25 -19.65
N VAL A 46 -32.21 22.54 -18.87
CA VAL A 46 -32.36 21.11 -18.63
C VAL A 46 -32.23 20.86 -17.14
N SER A 47 -33.07 19.98 -16.62
CA SER A 47 -32.97 19.49 -15.25
C SER A 47 -32.51 18.03 -15.29
N MET A 48 -31.45 17.73 -14.55
CA MET A 48 -30.92 16.39 -14.43
C MET A 48 -31.07 15.89 -12.99
N PRO A 49 -31.66 14.70 -12.78
CA PRO A 49 -31.67 14.09 -11.46
C PRO A 49 -30.24 13.74 -11.05
N LEU A 50 -29.80 14.22 -9.89
CA LEU A 50 -28.55 13.80 -9.28
C LEU A 50 -28.82 12.43 -8.66
N ASN A 51 -28.35 11.37 -9.32
CA ASN A 51 -28.53 10.03 -8.79
C ASN A 51 -27.86 9.93 -7.40
N LYS A 52 -28.56 9.38 -6.40
CA LYS A 52 -28.08 9.31 -5.00
C LYS A 52 -26.77 8.52 -4.81
N THR A 53 -26.25 7.92 -5.87
CA THR A 53 -24.97 7.20 -5.91
C THR A 53 -23.74 8.11 -5.96
N TYR A 54 -23.87 9.42 -6.19
CA TYR A 54 -22.78 10.39 -6.01
C TYR A 54 -22.54 10.66 -4.51
N ARG A 55 -22.06 9.65 -3.77
CA ARG A 55 -21.71 9.71 -2.33
C ARG A 55 -20.22 10.02 -2.08
N PHE A 56 -19.54 10.61 -3.04
CA PHE A 56 -18.16 11.05 -2.85
C PHE A 56 -18.15 12.48 -2.35
N ASP A 57 -17.22 12.80 -1.44
CA ASP A 57 -17.03 14.14 -0.85
C ASP A 57 -16.88 15.25 -1.91
N ARG A 58 -16.52 14.87 -3.14
CA ARG A 58 -16.39 15.76 -4.29
C ARG A 58 -16.59 15.02 -5.62
N THR A 59 -17.43 15.55 -6.51
CA THR A 59 -17.70 14.98 -7.85
C THR A 59 -17.54 16.06 -8.92
N LYS A 60 -16.75 15.79 -9.96
CA LYS A 60 -16.62 16.67 -11.13
C LYS A 60 -17.55 16.23 -12.26
N ILE A 61 -18.42 17.13 -12.71
CA ILE A 61 -19.28 16.93 -13.87
C ILE A 61 -18.70 17.70 -15.05
N GLU A 62 -18.28 16.99 -16.09
CA GLU A 62 -17.85 17.57 -17.36
C GLU A 62 -19.03 17.64 -18.32
N TYR A 63 -19.18 18.75 -19.04
CA TYR A 63 -20.32 18.99 -19.93
C TYR A 63 -19.99 19.87 -21.13
N LYS A 64 -20.87 19.80 -22.13
CA LYS A 64 -20.93 20.66 -23.32
C LYS A 64 -22.37 20.90 -23.75
N PHE A 65 -22.58 21.93 -24.56
CA PHE A 65 -23.83 22.15 -25.28
C PHE A 65 -23.69 21.71 -26.74
N ILE A 66 -24.80 21.31 -27.35
CA ILE A 66 -24.89 21.07 -28.79
C ILE A 66 -25.93 22.06 -29.32
N VAL A 67 -25.48 23.07 -30.06
CA VAL A 67 -26.35 24.11 -30.63
C VAL A 67 -26.42 23.89 -32.12
N ASP A 68 -27.61 23.55 -32.62
CA ASP A 68 -27.88 23.24 -34.03
C ASP A 68 -26.87 22.23 -34.62
N GLY A 69 -26.58 21.17 -33.86
CA GLY A 69 -25.67 20.09 -34.26
C GLY A 69 -24.19 20.37 -34.00
N THR A 70 -23.83 21.57 -33.55
CA THR A 70 -22.43 21.95 -33.25
C THR A 70 -22.15 21.84 -31.76
N TRP A 71 -21.11 21.08 -31.39
CA TRP A 71 -20.62 20.99 -30.02
C TRP A 71 -19.91 22.29 -29.62
N ILE A 72 -20.35 22.90 -28.54
CA ILE A 72 -19.75 24.10 -27.97
C ILE A 72 -19.51 23.94 -26.48
N GLN A 73 -18.43 24.55 -25.99
CA GLN A 73 -18.24 24.75 -24.55
C GLN A 73 -19.23 25.77 -24.02
N ASP A 74 -19.42 25.77 -22.71
CA ASP A 74 -20.03 26.90 -22.04
C ASP A 74 -19.07 28.10 -22.10
N PRO A 75 -19.38 29.16 -22.87
CA PRO A 75 -18.49 30.31 -23.00
C PRO A 75 -18.38 31.11 -21.71
N LYS A 76 -19.34 30.96 -20.78
CA LYS A 76 -19.35 31.66 -19.49
C LYS A 76 -18.71 30.86 -18.36
N ASN A 77 -18.44 29.58 -18.57
CA ASN A 77 -17.73 28.78 -17.57
C ASN A 77 -16.22 29.01 -17.68
N LEU A 78 -15.64 29.53 -16.60
CA LEU A 78 -14.20 29.77 -16.47
C LEU A 78 -13.40 28.48 -16.30
N TYR A 79 -14.07 27.40 -15.88
CA TYR A 79 -13.47 26.12 -15.57
C TYR A 79 -13.57 25.18 -16.75
N LYS A 80 -12.43 25.00 -17.41
CA LYS A 80 -12.26 24.14 -18.57
C LYS A 80 -11.21 23.09 -18.27
N ASN A 81 -11.46 21.88 -18.74
CA ASN A 81 -10.44 20.84 -18.71
C ASN A 81 -9.38 21.13 -19.78
N THR A 82 -8.10 20.97 -19.45
CA THR A 82 -6.97 21.25 -20.35
C THR A 82 -6.62 20.08 -21.28
N TYR A 83 -7.30 18.94 -21.18
CA TYR A 83 -7.11 17.81 -22.10
C TYR A 83 -7.79 18.05 -23.46
N GLU A 84 -7.37 17.28 -24.47
CA GLU A 84 -7.59 17.48 -25.93
C GLU A 84 -9.03 17.74 -26.40
N ASN A 85 -10.04 17.46 -25.56
CA ASN A 85 -11.44 17.69 -25.89
C ASN A 85 -12.03 18.96 -25.27
N GLU A 86 -11.28 19.71 -24.46
CA GLU A 86 -11.69 20.98 -23.82
C GLU A 86 -13.18 21.01 -23.37
N ASN A 87 -13.50 20.30 -22.30
CA ASN A 87 -14.85 20.30 -21.71
C ASN A 87 -15.00 21.41 -20.67
N SER A 88 -16.20 21.99 -20.55
CA SER A 88 -16.56 22.78 -19.37
C SER A 88 -16.79 21.83 -18.20
N TYR A 89 -16.46 22.22 -16.97
CA TYR A 89 -16.76 21.37 -15.80
C TYR A 89 -17.35 22.16 -14.63
N ILE A 90 -18.14 21.48 -13.80
CA ILE A 90 -18.64 21.96 -12.52
C ILE A 90 -18.18 20.98 -11.45
N ASP A 91 -17.68 21.52 -10.35
CA ASP A 91 -17.26 20.75 -9.19
C ASP A 91 -18.36 20.77 -8.14
N LEU A 92 -18.84 19.61 -7.73
CA LEU A 92 -19.91 19.44 -6.75
C LEU A 92 -19.34 18.89 -5.45
N CYS A 93 -19.75 19.45 -4.32
CA CYS A 93 -19.45 18.90 -2.99
C CYS A 93 -20.73 18.67 -2.19
N VAL A 94 -20.65 17.85 -1.16
CA VAL A 94 -21.76 17.58 -0.23
C VAL A 94 -21.35 18.09 1.14
N ASP A 95 -22.19 18.89 1.78
CA ASP A 95 -21.94 19.36 3.14
C ASP A 95 -22.24 18.27 4.19
N SER A 96 -21.97 18.58 5.46
CA SER A 96 -22.22 17.68 6.59
C SER A 96 -23.69 17.30 6.77
N GLU A 97 -24.63 18.06 6.20
CA GLU A 97 -26.07 17.79 6.26
C GLU A 97 -26.53 16.92 5.06
N GLY A 98 -25.61 16.54 4.17
CA GLY A 98 -25.93 15.78 2.96
C GLY A 98 -26.50 16.65 1.83
N LYS A 99 -26.43 17.98 1.94
CA LYS A 99 -26.89 18.91 0.92
C LYS A 99 -25.76 19.20 -0.07
N MET A 100 -26.10 19.17 -1.36
CA MET A 100 -25.14 19.35 -2.43
C MET A 100 -24.94 20.83 -2.75
N HIS A 101 -23.68 21.22 -2.99
CA HIS A 101 -23.26 22.58 -3.34
C HIS A 101 -22.38 22.56 -4.58
N ILE A 102 -22.35 23.69 -5.29
CA ILE A 102 -21.30 23.96 -6.28
C ILE A 102 -20.09 24.42 -5.47
N ALA A 103 -18.98 23.69 -5.57
CA ALA A 103 -17.81 23.90 -4.71
C ALA A 103 -17.17 25.29 -4.86
N GLU A 104 -17.47 25.99 -5.96
CA GLU A 104 -17.02 27.36 -6.22
C GLU A 104 -17.82 28.43 -5.47
N ASP A 105 -19.10 28.16 -5.18
CA ASP A 105 -20.02 29.10 -4.50
C ASP A 105 -20.03 28.92 -2.98
N TYR A 106 -19.45 27.84 -2.46
CA TYR A 106 -19.50 27.51 -1.04
C TYR A 106 -18.42 28.25 -0.24
N SER A 107 -18.78 29.37 0.39
CA SER A 107 -17.92 30.20 1.25
C SER A 107 -18.10 29.94 2.75
N GLY A 108 -18.80 28.87 3.14
CA GLY A 108 -19.07 28.54 4.54
C GLY A 108 -17.78 28.40 5.35
N GLU A 109 -17.72 29.06 6.51
CA GLU A 109 -16.58 29.02 7.41
C GLU A 109 -16.25 27.56 7.78
N ASN A 110 -15.07 27.14 7.31
CA ASN A 110 -14.37 25.87 7.45
C ASN A 110 -14.61 24.77 6.38
N PRO A 111 -13.78 24.82 5.32
CA PRO A 111 -13.29 23.67 4.56
C PRO A 111 -11.74 23.63 4.49
N ASP A 112 -11.02 23.92 5.60
CA ASP A 112 -9.57 24.15 5.66
C ASP A 112 -8.67 22.91 5.41
N SER A 113 -8.61 22.44 4.16
CA SER A 113 -7.37 21.82 3.66
C SER A 113 -7.14 21.98 2.16
N CYS A 114 -7.83 22.88 1.47
CA CYS A 114 -7.52 23.17 0.08
C CYS A 114 -7.46 24.68 -0.22
N LYS A 115 -6.22 25.19 -0.18
CA LYS A 115 -5.72 26.43 -0.82
C LYS A 115 -5.62 27.73 0.01
N VAL A 116 -5.13 27.68 1.25
CA VAL A 116 -4.57 28.88 1.94
C VAL A 116 -3.06 28.72 2.17
N ARG A 117 -2.28 28.67 1.08
CA ARG A 117 -0.79 28.72 1.17
C ARG A 117 -0.13 29.75 0.26
N LYS A 118 -0.90 30.64 -0.39
CA LYS A 118 -0.36 31.64 -1.31
C LYS A 118 -0.43 33.09 -0.79
N ILE A 119 -1.23 33.40 0.23
CA ILE A 119 -1.41 34.79 0.70
C ILE A 119 -0.71 35.06 2.05
N ILE A 120 -0.39 34.03 2.84
CA ILE A 120 0.31 34.19 4.14
C ILE A 120 1.83 34.36 3.98
N ASN A 121 2.41 33.88 2.86
CA ASN A 121 3.86 33.97 2.62
C ASN A 121 4.35 35.35 2.15
N GLU A 122 3.47 36.28 1.77
CA GLU A 122 3.89 37.54 1.14
C GLU A 122 4.00 38.73 2.12
N ASN A 123 3.66 38.56 3.40
CA ASN A 123 3.67 39.67 4.39
C ASN A 123 4.53 39.45 5.65
N PHE A 124 5.25 38.33 5.78
CA PHE A 124 6.09 38.07 6.97
C PHE A 124 7.57 38.45 6.83
N ASP A 125 8.02 38.88 5.65
CA ASP A 125 9.45 39.16 5.36
C ASP A 125 9.94 40.57 5.74
N ARG A 126 9.32 41.27 6.69
CA ARG A 126 9.75 42.63 7.08
C ARG A 126 10.29 42.82 8.49
N ILE A 127 10.58 41.74 9.24
CA ILE A 127 11.42 41.85 10.45
C ILE A 127 12.56 40.82 10.38
N CYS A 128 13.75 41.32 10.04
CA CYS A 128 14.99 40.56 9.87
C CYS A 128 15.49 39.94 11.20
N LEU A 129 15.06 38.72 11.51
CA LEU A 129 15.68 37.88 12.55
C LEU A 129 17.00 37.18 12.11
N PRO A 130 17.17 36.75 10.84
CA PRO A 130 18.36 35.97 10.46
C PRO A 130 19.67 36.76 10.43
N ASN A 131 19.62 38.05 10.09
CA ASN A 131 20.83 38.89 9.99
C ASN A 131 21.34 39.33 11.36
N ILE A 132 20.44 39.59 12.32
CA ILE A 132 20.80 39.91 13.72
C ILE A 132 21.43 38.69 14.40
N LEU A 133 20.92 37.47 14.15
CA LEU A 133 21.52 36.24 14.68
C LEU A 133 22.94 36.01 14.16
N LYS A 134 23.24 36.36 12.90
CA LYS A 134 24.59 36.27 12.33
C LYS A 134 25.58 37.26 12.95
N GLU A 135 25.13 38.47 13.29
CA GLU A 135 25.97 39.46 14.01
C GLU A 135 26.14 39.11 15.49
N ILE A 136 25.10 38.59 16.16
CA ILE A 136 25.14 38.22 17.59
C ILE A 136 26.05 37.01 17.84
N ILE A 137 26.10 36.04 16.92
CA ILE A 137 26.95 34.83 17.04
C ILE A 137 28.45 35.14 16.86
N SER A 138 28.84 36.37 16.50
CA SER A 138 30.24 36.77 16.35
C SER A 138 31.04 36.96 17.67
N ASN A 139 30.53 36.50 18.82
CA ASN A 139 31.23 36.48 20.12
C ASN A 139 31.81 37.84 20.56
N ASN A 140 31.05 38.92 20.47
CA ASN A 140 31.47 40.23 20.98
C ASN A 140 30.70 40.59 22.26
N GLU A 141 31.39 40.97 23.33
CA GLU A 141 30.78 41.41 24.61
C GLU A 141 29.75 42.53 24.41
N ASN A 142 29.93 43.34 23.36
CA ASN A 142 29.02 44.42 22.98
C ASN A 142 27.59 43.94 22.61
N SER A 143 27.41 42.67 22.27
CA SER A 143 26.10 42.09 21.91
C SER A 143 25.26 41.68 23.13
N ILE A 144 25.86 41.60 24.34
CA ILE A 144 25.16 41.19 25.57
C ILE A 144 24.35 42.34 26.17
N GLN A 145 24.81 43.59 26.05
CA GLN A 145 24.17 44.74 26.68
C GLN A 145 22.75 45.05 26.17
N PRO A 146 22.46 44.95 24.85
CA PRO A 146 21.10 45.05 24.34
C PRO A 146 20.19 43.94 24.88
N LEU A 147 20.73 42.72 25.04
CA LEU A 147 19.99 41.58 25.59
C LEU A 147 19.73 41.73 27.09
N LYS A 148 20.69 42.26 27.87
CA LYS A 148 20.48 42.71 29.26
C LYS A 148 19.30 43.67 29.37
N THR A 149 19.23 44.64 28.47
CA THR A 149 18.14 45.63 28.44
C THR A 149 16.80 44.98 28.06
N ALA A 150 16.82 44.08 27.06
CA ALA A 150 15.63 43.36 26.59
C ALA A 150 15.05 42.39 27.63
N LEU A 151 15.86 41.85 28.55
CA LEU A 151 15.40 41.05 29.69
C LEU A 151 14.50 41.84 30.65
N PHE A 152 14.61 43.16 30.71
CA PHE A 152 13.73 44.00 31.55
C PHE A 152 12.55 44.60 30.78
N SER A 153 12.32 44.17 29.53
CA SER A 153 11.17 44.61 28.73
C SER A 153 9.85 44.12 29.32
N GLN A 154 8.83 44.99 29.35
CA GLN A 154 7.45 44.59 29.71
C GLN A 154 6.77 43.72 28.64
N ASN A 155 7.39 43.53 27.47
CA ASN A 155 6.88 42.65 26.43
C ASN A 155 7.50 41.26 26.54
N ASP A 156 6.67 40.25 26.85
CA ASP A 156 7.12 38.88 27.12
C ASP A 156 7.78 38.20 25.91
N THR A 157 7.40 38.59 24.69
CA THR A 157 8.03 38.06 23.47
C THR A 157 9.46 38.58 23.34
N ILE A 158 9.70 39.85 23.67
CA ILE A 158 11.04 40.45 23.65
C ILE A 158 11.91 39.80 24.73
N ARG A 159 11.35 39.60 25.93
CA ARG A 159 12.03 38.98 27.05
C ARG A 159 12.43 37.53 26.77
N HIS A 160 11.49 36.73 26.24
CA HIS A 160 11.74 35.33 25.89
C HIS A 160 12.80 35.18 24.80
N ASN A 161 12.78 36.06 23.79
CA ASN A 161 13.82 36.06 22.76
C ASN A 161 15.19 36.47 23.33
N ALA A 162 15.24 37.40 24.29
CA ALA A 162 16.49 37.77 24.95
C ALA A 162 17.10 36.62 25.74
N ILE A 163 16.28 35.87 26.49
CA ILE A 163 16.70 34.66 27.23
C ILE A 163 17.28 33.62 26.27
N ARG A 164 16.56 33.33 25.17
CA ARG A 164 16.99 32.35 24.18
C ARG A 164 18.29 32.77 23.48
N CYS A 165 18.43 34.05 23.13
CA CYS A 165 19.66 34.56 22.55
C CYS A 165 20.84 34.47 23.52
N LEU A 166 20.67 34.86 24.79
CA LEU A 166 21.73 34.74 25.80
C LEU A 166 22.13 33.28 26.05
N GLY A 167 21.18 32.34 26.08
CA GLY A 167 21.46 30.91 26.21
C GLY A 167 22.24 30.31 25.03
N LEU A 168 22.02 30.84 23.82
CA LEU A 168 22.72 30.38 22.60
C LEU A 168 24.11 31.01 22.40
N MET A 169 24.47 32.06 23.16
CA MET A 169 25.78 32.72 23.01
C MET A 169 26.92 31.95 23.68
N HIS A 170 26.63 31.05 24.63
CA HIS A 170 27.61 30.19 25.31
C HIS A 170 28.83 30.94 25.93
N THR A 171 28.71 32.23 26.26
CA THR A 171 29.79 33.00 26.92
C THR A 171 29.55 33.11 28.43
N LYS A 172 30.63 33.16 29.22
CA LYS A 172 30.57 33.33 30.68
C LYS A 172 29.70 34.54 31.09
N GLU A 173 29.83 35.65 30.39
CA GLU A 173 29.10 36.88 30.68
C GLU A 173 27.60 36.77 30.29
N SER A 174 27.25 36.05 29.21
CA SER A 174 25.84 35.80 28.84
C SER A 174 25.11 34.92 29.86
N ILE A 175 25.81 33.92 30.41
CA ILE A 175 25.29 33.02 31.44
C ILE A 175 25.13 33.75 32.77
N LYS A 176 26.17 34.50 33.19
CA LYS A 176 26.11 35.34 34.40
C LYS A 176 24.92 36.31 34.36
N THR A 177 24.72 36.95 33.21
CA THR A 177 23.57 37.83 32.96
C THR A 177 22.23 37.13 33.16
N LEU A 178 22.09 35.91 32.62
CA LEU A 178 20.85 35.14 32.73
C LEU A 178 20.55 34.79 34.20
N VAL A 179 21.59 34.37 34.93
CA VAL A 179 21.50 34.00 36.35
C VAL A 179 21.17 35.21 37.22
N GLU A 180 21.83 36.36 37.01
CA GLU A 180 21.55 37.61 37.71
C GLU A 180 20.10 38.07 37.50
N HIS A 181 19.56 37.91 36.28
CA HIS A 181 18.17 38.26 35.99
C HIS A 181 17.17 37.32 36.68
N ILE A 182 17.41 36.00 36.61
CA ILE A 182 16.56 34.98 37.27
C ILE A 182 16.55 35.17 38.79
N THR A 183 17.70 35.53 39.39
CA THR A 183 17.82 35.69 40.84
C THR A 183 17.31 37.04 41.36
N ALA A 184 17.32 38.10 40.55
CA ALA A 184 16.84 39.43 40.93
C ALA A 184 15.31 39.58 40.83
N ASP A 185 14.61 38.72 40.09
CA ASP A 185 13.15 38.82 39.94
C ASP A 185 12.40 38.27 41.17
N GLN A 186 12.16 39.14 42.15
CA GLN A 186 11.41 38.82 43.38
C GLN A 186 9.93 38.48 43.12
N THR A 187 9.41 38.60 41.89
CA THR A 187 8.01 38.27 41.54
C THR A 187 7.82 36.80 41.11
N PHE A 188 8.86 35.97 41.20
CA PHE A 188 8.83 34.55 40.82
C PHE A 188 7.68 33.74 41.49
N GLY A 189 7.22 34.19 42.66
CA GLY A 189 6.10 33.58 43.39
C GLY A 189 4.71 33.79 42.76
N SER A 190 4.52 34.81 41.90
CA SER A 190 3.20 35.22 41.39
C SER A 190 2.81 34.68 40.01
N TYR A 191 3.69 33.98 39.30
CA TYR A 191 3.35 33.40 37.98
C TYR A 191 2.47 32.16 38.09
N ASN A 192 1.58 31.96 37.13
CA ASN A 192 0.78 30.75 37.02
C ASN A 192 1.68 29.53 36.75
N LYS A 193 1.16 28.33 37.04
CA LYS A 193 1.92 27.07 37.00
C LYS A 193 2.54 26.78 35.63
N LEU A 194 1.85 27.11 34.53
CA LEU A 194 2.31 26.81 33.17
C LEU A 194 3.53 27.66 32.79
N ASP A 195 3.53 28.94 33.21
CA ASP A 195 4.65 29.85 32.95
C ASP A 195 5.86 29.53 33.82
N ARG A 196 5.63 29.05 35.05
CA ARG A 196 6.69 28.60 35.96
C ARG A 196 7.38 27.32 35.46
N ASP A 197 6.61 26.34 34.97
CA ASP A 197 7.11 25.08 34.43
C ASP A 197 7.92 25.31 33.13
N LYS A 198 7.49 26.26 32.29
CA LYS A 198 8.20 26.65 31.07
C LYS A 198 9.52 27.36 31.36
N TRP A 199 9.56 28.20 32.40
CA TRP A 199 10.79 28.86 32.85
C TRP A 199 11.82 27.89 33.43
N ILE A 200 11.37 26.91 34.22
CA ILE A 200 12.23 25.85 34.78
C ILE A 200 12.81 24.98 33.66
N TYR A 201 12.03 24.71 32.62
CA TYR A 201 12.50 23.98 31.44
C TYR A 201 13.65 24.71 30.72
N ASP A 202 13.51 26.01 30.48
CA ASP A 202 14.53 26.81 29.78
C ASP A 202 15.82 26.98 30.62
N ALA A 203 15.69 27.11 31.95
CA ALA A 203 16.84 27.16 32.87
C ALA A 203 17.58 25.81 32.96
N ASN A 204 16.85 24.69 32.97
CA ASN A 204 17.44 23.35 32.94
C ASN A 204 18.13 23.05 31.60
N LEU A 205 17.59 23.57 30.50
CA LEU A 205 18.22 23.47 29.18
C LEU A 205 19.59 24.18 29.18
N ALA A 206 19.66 25.39 29.75
CA ALA A 206 20.91 26.14 29.87
C ALA A 206 21.95 25.42 30.75
N ALA A 207 21.52 24.75 31.83
CA ALA A 207 22.39 23.95 32.70
C ALA A 207 22.89 22.64 32.04
N LEU A 208 22.08 22.02 31.17
CA LEU A 208 22.46 20.83 30.38
C LEU A 208 23.55 21.16 29.35
N PHE A 209 23.44 22.30 28.67
CA PHE A 209 24.47 22.74 27.72
C PHE A 209 25.82 23.07 28.38
N LEU A 210 25.81 23.42 29.67
CA LEU A 210 27.00 23.63 30.49
C LEU A 210 27.69 22.30 30.87
N THR A 211 26.94 21.21 31.05
CA THR A 211 27.48 19.91 31.51
C THR A 211 28.03 19.06 30.36
N ASP A 212 27.43 19.13 29.17
CA ASP A 212 27.89 18.36 27.99
C ASP A 212 29.29 18.80 27.49
N ASN A 213 29.64 20.08 27.59
CA ASN A 213 30.97 20.53 27.13
C ASN A 213 32.11 20.17 28.11
N ILE A 214 31.80 19.93 29.38
CA ILE A 214 32.79 19.62 30.42
C ILE A 214 33.14 18.12 30.41
N LEU A 215 32.16 17.24 30.13
CA LEU A 215 32.33 15.79 30.22
C LEU A 215 32.95 15.14 28.97
N PHE A 216 32.77 15.73 27.78
CA PHE A 216 33.21 15.10 26.51
C PHE A 216 34.65 15.44 26.09
N GLY A 217 35.26 16.49 26.66
CA GLY A 217 36.58 16.96 26.23
C GLY A 217 37.77 16.14 26.73
N GLU A 218 37.71 15.55 27.93
CA GLU A 218 38.91 14.96 28.57
C GLU A 218 38.76 13.50 29.03
N LEU A 219 37.55 12.94 29.16
CA LEU A 219 37.35 11.63 29.82
C LEU A 219 37.05 10.45 28.88
N GLY A 220 36.92 10.64 27.57
CA GLY A 220 36.89 9.54 26.59
C GLY A 220 35.82 8.45 26.82
N LEU A 221 34.65 8.79 27.37
CA LEU A 221 33.57 7.83 27.62
C LEU A 221 32.59 7.77 26.43
N ASN A 222 32.48 6.58 25.83
CA ASN A 222 31.55 6.31 24.74
C ASN A 222 30.18 5.86 25.28
N SER A 223 29.13 6.52 24.76
CA SER A 223 27.70 6.18 24.76
C SER A 223 26.81 6.63 25.93
N ILE A 224 25.96 7.63 25.64
CA ILE A 224 24.61 7.78 26.19
C ILE A 224 23.65 8.04 25.01
N PHE A 225 22.47 7.40 25.06
CA PHE A 225 21.41 7.45 24.06
C PHE A 225 20.67 8.78 24.07
N HIS A 226 20.39 9.35 22.89
CA HIS A 226 19.43 10.43 22.72
C HIS A 226 18.01 9.85 22.60
N ASP A 227 17.14 10.16 23.56
CA ASP A 227 15.69 10.15 23.41
C ASP A 227 15.15 11.54 23.80
N LYS A 228 14.21 12.08 23.01
CA LYS A 228 13.86 13.51 23.00
C LYS A 228 12.89 13.96 24.10
N ASN A 229 12.52 13.10 25.06
CA ASN A 229 11.47 13.42 26.03
C ASN A 229 11.73 13.07 27.50
N ASP A 230 12.91 12.58 27.90
CA ASP A 230 13.21 12.29 29.31
C ASP A 230 14.66 12.62 29.65
N PHE A 231 14.90 13.69 30.42
CA PHE A 231 16.21 13.96 31.03
C PHE A 231 16.04 14.32 32.51
N ILE A 232 16.15 13.29 33.36
CA ILE A 232 16.47 13.41 34.79
C ILE A 232 17.59 12.38 35.05
N ILE A 233 18.77 12.87 35.44
CA ILE A 233 19.89 12.00 35.84
C ILE A 233 19.69 11.59 37.29
N TRP A 234 19.44 10.29 37.52
CA TRP A 234 19.84 9.59 38.74
C TRP A 234 20.53 8.29 38.31
N SER A 235 21.73 8.05 38.82
CA SER A 235 22.48 6.82 38.59
C SER A 235 21.80 5.64 39.31
N GLN A 236 21.68 4.49 38.64
CA GLN A 236 21.44 3.22 39.32
C GLN A 236 22.56 2.24 39.00
N SER A 237 23.04 1.62 40.08
CA SER A 237 23.92 0.45 40.19
C SER A 237 25.42 0.60 39.85
N VAL A 238 26.18 1.22 40.76
CA VAL A 238 27.37 0.56 41.35
C VAL A 238 27.31 0.79 42.86
N GLY A 239 27.08 -0.27 43.63
CA GLY A 239 27.34 -0.22 45.06
C GLY A 239 28.85 -0.16 45.25
N ILE A 240 29.37 1.01 45.64
CA ILE A 240 30.56 1.28 46.47
C ILE A 240 30.52 2.79 46.72
N TRP A 241 30.07 3.20 47.91
CA TRP A 241 30.40 4.51 48.46
C TRP A 241 31.47 4.27 49.52
N ASN A 242 32.72 4.50 49.14
CA ASN A 242 33.84 4.73 50.06
C ASN A 242 34.63 5.94 49.50
N ALA A 243 35.32 6.64 50.41
CA ALA A 243 35.93 7.97 50.30
C ALA A 243 36.89 8.28 49.11
N SER A 244 37.05 7.39 48.13
CA SER A 244 38.10 7.49 47.11
C SER A 244 37.76 8.33 45.87
N LEU A 245 36.48 8.66 45.59
CA LEU A 245 36.13 9.49 44.43
C LEU A 245 36.33 10.99 44.71
N GLU A 246 36.19 11.40 45.98
CA GLU A 246 36.30 12.79 46.42
C GLU A 246 37.76 13.27 46.46
N GLU A 247 38.70 12.36 46.76
CA GLU A 247 40.15 12.60 46.63
C GLU A 247 40.56 12.77 45.16
N VAL A 248 40.07 11.90 44.27
CA VAL A 248 40.45 11.93 42.84
C VAL A 248 39.96 13.21 42.15
N LEU A 249 38.75 13.66 42.45
CA LEU A 249 38.18 14.87 41.84
C LEU A 249 38.78 16.17 42.40
N ASN A 250 39.26 16.18 43.64
CA ASN A 250 39.91 17.34 44.24
C ASN A 250 41.34 17.57 43.75
N GLU A 251 42.02 16.54 43.26
CA GLU A 251 43.40 16.66 42.76
C GLU A 251 43.51 17.00 41.27
N THR A 252 42.47 16.72 40.47
CA THR A 252 42.54 16.83 38.99
C THR A 252 41.83 18.05 38.39
N LEU A 253 40.93 18.72 39.11
CA LEU A 253 40.15 19.84 38.57
C LEU A 253 40.84 21.19 38.75
N SER A 254 40.82 22.03 37.71
CA SER A 254 41.34 23.40 37.78
C SER A 254 40.53 24.27 38.77
N PRO A 255 41.12 25.34 39.32
CA PRO A 255 40.44 26.21 40.28
C PRO A 255 39.11 26.80 39.78
N ASP A 256 39.00 27.07 38.48
CA ASP A 256 37.78 27.59 37.85
C ASP A 256 36.64 26.55 37.85
N TYR A 257 36.97 25.26 37.70
CA TYR A 257 35.98 24.18 37.75
C TYR A 257 35.54 23.84 39.17
N LYS A 258 36.43 24.00 40.15
CA LYS A 258 36.06 23.87 41.57
C LYS A 258 35.03 24.93 41.99
N ALA A 259 35.16 26.16 41.48
CA ALA A 259 34.19 27.23 41.74
C ALA A 259 32.79 26.94 41.14
N ILE A 260 32.75 26.33 39.95
CA ILE A 260 31.49 25.91 39.30
C ILE A 260 30.85 24.74 40.06
N LEU A 261 31.65 23.77 40.52
CA LEU A 261 31.16 22.64 41.30
C LEU A 261 30.57 23.07 42.66
N GLU A 262 31.21 24.04 43.33
CA GLU A 262 30.69 24.62 44.58
C GLU A 262 29.38 25.38 44.36
N ALA A 263 29.25 26.15 43.26
CA ALA A 263 28.00 26.81 42.92
C ALA A 263 26.84 25.82 42.63
N ILE A 264 27.14 24.69 41.99
CA ILE A 264 26.16 23.62 41.74
C ILE A 264 25.76 22.92 43.05
N LYS A 265 26.71 22.69 43.97
CA LYS A 265 26.42 22.13 45.31
C LYS A 265 25.51 23.07 46.12
N GLU A 266 25.75 24.37 46.07
CA GLU A 266 24.94 25.36 46.79
C GLU A 266 23.49 25.38 46.27
N ILE A 267 23.31 25.32 44.93
CA ILE A 267 21.99 25.17 44.29
C ILE A 267 21.31 23.85 44.70
N TYR A 268 22.07 22.75 44.75
CA TYR A 268 21.56 21.44 45.15
C TYR A 268 21.12 21.39 46.62
N TYR A 269 21.86 22.03 47.53
CA TYR A 269 21.51 22.12 48.95
C TYR A 269 20.27 23.00 49.20
N ILE A 270 20.12 24.09 48.44
CA ILE A 270 18.92 24.94 48.48
C ILE A 270 17.68 24.15 48.03
N LEU A 271 17.83 23.22 47.07
CA LEU A 271 16.74 22.38 46.57
C LEU A 271 16.41 21.18 47.49
N GLN A 272 17.37 20.66 48.27
CA GLN A 272 17.12 19.56 49.23
C GLN A 272 16.48 20.00 50.55
N GLY A 273 16.57 21.28 50.93
CA GLY A 273 15.99 21.80 52.17
C GLY A 273 14.45 21.80 52.25
N ALA A 274 13.75 21.27 51.24
CA ALA A 274 12.29 21.37 51.09
C ALA A 274 11.51 20.05 51.19
N VAL A 275 12.10 18.96 51.70
CA VAL A 275 11.41 17.65 51.84
C VAL A 275 11.03 17.35 53.31
N PRO A 276 9.74 17.19 53.67
CA PRO A 276 9.32 16.97 55.06
C PRO A 276 9.58 15.55 55.61
N GLU A 277 9.79 15.48 56.93
CA GLU A 277 10.25 14.32 57.73
C GLU A 277 9.31 13.08 57.76
N TYR A 278 8.12 13.13 57.15
CA TYR A 278 7.18 11.99 57.15
C TYR A 278 7.55 10.88 56.14
N GLU A 279 8.37 11.17 55.13
CA GLU A 279 8.68 10.23 54.04
C GLU A 279 9.70 9.13 54.43
N LYS A 280 10.52 9.35 55.47
CA LYS A 280 11.45 8.33 55.99
C LYS A 280 10.75 7.15 56.67
N LYS A 281 9.50 7.31 57.15
CA LYS A 281 8.77 6.26 57.89
C LYS A 281 8.01 5.26 57.00
N ALA A 282 7.95 5.48 55.68
CA ALA A 282 7.14 4.65 54.78
C ALA A 282 7.79 3.30 54.37
N TRP A 283 9.10 3.13 54.58
CA TRP A 283 9.85 1.99 54.04
C TRP A 283 10.02 0.79 54.99
N GLU A 284 9.89 0.98 56.31
CA GLU A 284 10.04 -0.11 57.30
C GLU A 284 8.96 -1.22 57.27
N PRO A 285 7.67 -0.95 56.96
CA PRO A 285 6.63 -2.00 57.01
C PRO A 285 6.70 -3.03 55.87
N ILE A 286 7.28 -2.67 54.73
CA ILE A 286 7.28 -3.48 53.49
C ILE A 286 8.15 -4.73 53.64
N LEU A 287 9.21 -4.67 54.44
CA LEU A 287 10.14 -5.80 54.65
C LEU A 287 9.69 -6.78 55.75
N LYS A 288 8.63 -6.47 56.51
CA LYS A 288 8.31 -7.20 57.76
C LYS A 288 7.01 -8.03 57.74
N TYR A 289 6.05 -7.78 56.84
CA TYR A 289 4.73 -8.45 56.89
C TYR A 289 4.17 -8.88 55.52
N GLY A 290 4.47 -10.13 55.13
CA GLY A 290 4.08 -10.75 53.85
C GLY A 290 2.59 -11.09 53.65
N LYS A 291 1.65 -10.52 54.42
CA LYS A 291 0.20 -10.73 54.21
C LYS A 291 -0.65 -9.45 54.23
N ALA A 292 -0.06 -8.28 54.51
CA ALA A 292 -0.76 -6.98 54.52
C ALA A 292 -0.32 -6.05 53.36
N ALA A 293 0.25 -6.62 52.29
CA ALA A 293 0.89 -5.88 51.20
C ALA A 293 -0.08 -5.23 50.18
N PHE A 294 -1.39 -5.43 50.32
CA PHE A 294 -2.37 -4.95 49.32
C PHE A 294 -2.50 -3.41 49.28
N LEU A 295 -2.39 -2.74 50.44
CA LEU A 295 -2.49 -1.27 50.51
C LEU A 295 -1.20 -0.57 50.04
N PRO A 296 0.02 -1.03 50.42
CA PRO A 296 1.27 -0.52 49.86
C PRO A 296 1.38 -0.71 48.35
N LEU A 297 0.97 -1.86 47.79
CA LEU A 297 1.00 -2.12 46.34
C LEU A 297 0.06 -1.18 45.57
N LYS A 298 -1.13 -0.93 46.13
CA LYS A 298 -2.12 0.01 45.59
C LYS A 298 -1.61 1.45 45.63
N LEU A 299 -0.86 1.84 46.66
CA LEU A 299 -0.21 3.14 46.78
C LEU A 299 1.00 3.28 45.84
N LEU A 300 1.81 2.23 45.68
CA LEU A 300 2.93 2.18 44.73
C LEU A 300 2.47 2.31 43.28
N LEU A 301 1.37 1.65 42.92
CA LEU A 301 0.79 1.72 41.57
C LEU A 301 -0.07 2.97 41.35
N ALA A 302 -0.59 3.62 42.41
CA ALA A 302 -1.31 4.89 42.27
C ALA A 302 -0.37 6.10 42.07
N ASN A 303 0.93 5.95 42.37
CA ASN A 303 1.89 7.04 42.33
C ASN A 303 2.70 7.00 41.02
N ASN A 304 2.34 7.85 40.06
CA ASN A 304 2.87 7.86 38.67
C ASN A 304 4.39 8.17 38.53
N ASN A 305 5.12 8.35 39.63
CA ASN A 305 6.51 8.85 39.62
C ASN A 305 7.60 7.76 39.63
N TYR A 306 7.25 6.46 39.67
CA TYR A 306 8.24 5.38 39.80
C TYR A 306 8.43 4.57 38.52
N ARG A 307 9.04 5.17 37.49
CA ARG A 307 9.32 4.52 36.18
C ARG A 307 10.44 3.45 36.21
N SER A 308 11.32 3.43 37.23
CA SER A 308 12.50 2.55 37.29
C SER A 308 12.32 1.22 38.04
N SER A 309 11.10 0.87 38.51
CA SER A 309 10.88 -0.26 39.44
C SER A 309 10.04 -1.41 38.90
N ALA A 310 9.68 -1.41 37.61
CA ALA A 310 8.77 -2.39 37.01
C ALA A 310 9.19 -3.86 37.27
N SER A 311 10.48 -4.19 37.18
CA SER A 311 10.98 -5.55 37.42
C SER A 311 10.83 -6.00 38.89
N ASN A 312 11.03 -5.08 39.84
CA ASN A 312 10.87 -5.38 41.27
C ASN A 312 9.40 -5.47 41.66
N ILE A 313 8.54 -4.65 41.05
CA ILE A 313 7.08 -4.75 41.21
C ILE A 313 6.58 -6.09 40.65
N ILE A 314 7.03 -6.50 39.46
CA ILE A 314 6.67 -7.79 38.85
C ILE A 314 7.10 -8.96 39.74
N TRP A 315 8.35 -8.93 40.25
CA TRP A 315 8.85 -9.98 41.15
C TRP A 315 8.07 -10.06 42.46
N CYS A 316 7.81 -8.93 43.11
CA CYS A 316 7.00 -8.88 44.34
C CYS A 316 5.57 -9.36 44.11
N ILE A 317 4.95 -8.99 42.98
CA ILE A 317 3.60 -9.46 42.67
C ILE A 317 3.62 -10.96 42.43
N LYS A 318 4.60 -11.50 41.70
CA LYS A 318 4.73 -12.93 41.42
C LYS A 318 4.80 -13.77 42.70
N GLU A 319 5.65 -13.37 43.65
CA GLU A 319 5.79 -14.04 44.96
C GLU A 319 4.52 -13.97 45.84
N ILE A 320 3.68 -12.95 45.65
CA ILE A 320 2.45 -12.77 46.43
C ILE A 320 1.23 -13.39 45.73
N SER A 321 1.30 -13.58 44.40
CA SER A 321 0.13 -13.82 43.54
C SER A 321 -0.22 -15.27 43.25
N ASP A 322 0.56 -16.25 43.71
CA ASP A 322 0.24 -17.66 43.51
C ASP A 322 -1.07 -18.02 44.25
N ASN A 323 -2.19 -17.82 43.54
CA ASN A 323 -3.60 -18.11 43.85
C ASN A 323 -4.53 -16.98 44.38
N ASP A 324 -4.16 -15.70 44.35
CA ASP A 324 -5.10 -14.63 44.77
C ASP A 324 -5.87 -13.99 43.59
N GLU A 325 -7.14 -14.37 43.45
CA GLU A 325 -8.06 -13.89 42.41
C GLU A 325 -8.29 -12.36 42.46
N SER A 326 -8.11 -11.73 43.64
CA SER A 326 -8.29 -10.29 43.80
C SER A 326 -7.15 -9.47 43.18
N ILE A 327 -5.92 -9.99 43.23
CA ILE A 327 -4.74 -9.39 42.59
C ILE A 327 -4.90 -9.48 41.06
N LEU A 328 -5.39 -10.61 40.56
CA LEU A 328 -5.65 -10.82 39.14
C LEU A 328 -6.71 -9.85 38.59
N ARG A 329 -7.85 -9.71 39.27
CA ARG A 329 -8.89 -8.73 38.87
C ARG A 329 -8.39 -7.29 38.94
N PHE A 330 -7.53 -6.98 39.91
CA PHE A 330 -6.92 -5.66 40.01
C PHE A 330 -5.97 -5.39 38.83
N LEU A 331 -5.10 -6.34 38.49
CA LEU A 331 -4.22 -6.22 37.34
C LEU A 331 -5.01 -6.14 36.03
N GLU A 332 -6.10 -6.90 35.85
CA GLU A 332 -6.99 -6.83 34.66
C GLU A 332 -7.67 -5.46 34.53
N LYS A 333 -7.98 -4.81 35.65
CA LYS A 333 -8.49 -3.44 35.67
C LYS A 333 -7.39 -2.43 35.32
N GLN A 334 -6.18 -2.61 35.86
CA GLN A 334 -5.06 -1.70 35.59
C GLN A 334 -4.47 -1.87 34.19
N SER A 335 -4.57 -3.05 33.58
CA SER A 335 -4.23 -3.27 32.17
C SER A 335 -5.20 -2.58 31.23
N LYS A 336 -6.26 -1.92 31.72
CA LYS A 336 -7.16 -1.06 30.93
C LYS A 336 -7.02 0.42 31.32
N SER A 337 -6.00 0.75 32.10
CA SER A 337 -5.72 2.11 32.55
C SER A 337 -5.29 3.00 31.39
N SER A 338 -5.66 4.28 31.43
CA SER A 338 -5.15 5.29 30.50
C SER A 338 -3.65 5.59 30.70
N SER A 339 -3.10 5.22 31.87
CA SER A 339 -1.66 5.33 32.16
C SER A 339 -0.87 4.20 31.47
N TYR A 340 0.02 4.60 30.56
CA TYR A 340 0.85 3.67 29.78
C TYR A 340 1.63 2.67 30.64
N HIS A 341 2.33 3.19 31.66
CA HIS A 341 3.23 2.37 32.45
C HIS A 341 2.44 1.37 33.30
N LEU A 342 1.34 1.81 33.90
CA LEU A 342 0.46 0.91 34.65
C LEU A 342 -0.16 -0.15 33.75
N SER A 343 -0.64 0.24 32.57
CA SER A 343 -1.26 -0.68 31.62
C SER A 343 -0.26 -1.75 31.15
N TYR A 344 0.96 -1.34 30.81
CA TYR A 344 2.02 -2.24 30.37
C TYR A 344 2.51 -3.18 31.48
N VAL A 345 2.83 -2.64 32.67
CA VAL A 345 3.29 -3.45 33.79
C VAL A 345 2.19 -4.42 34.23
N ALA A 346 0.95 -3.96 34.34
CA ALA A 346 -0.16 -4.84 34.71
C ALA A 346 -0.40 -5.93 33.66
N PHE A 347 -0.39 -5.59 32.36
CA PHE A 347 -0.56 -6.57 31.29
C PHE A 347 0.57 -7.60 31.25
N ARG A 348 1.83 -7.16 31.34
CA ARG A 348 2.98 -8.08 31.37
C ARG A 348 2.92 -9.00 32.58
N THR A 349 2.61 -8.46 33.76
CA THR A 349 2.47 -9.22 35.00
C THR A 349 1.34 -10.25 34.90
N LEU A 350 0.21 -9.90 34.28
CA LEU A 350 -0.88 -10.84 33.99
C LEU A 350 -0.44 -11.98 33.08
N CYS A 351 0.30 -11.69 32.01
CA CYS A 351 0.83 -12.70 31.10
C CYS A 351 1.83 -13.65 31.77
N GLU A 352 2.60 -13.16 32.76
CA GLU A 352 3.60 -13.97 33.47
C GLU A 352 2.99 -14.80 34.62
N ILE A 353 1.89 -14.37 35.25
CA ILE A 353 1.25 -15.07 36.38
C ILE A 353 0.26 -16.15 35.89
N LYS A 354 -0.58 -15.84 34.90
CA LYS A 354 -1.60 -16.79 34.42
C LYS A 354 -1.08 -17.51 33.17
N SER A 355 -0.64 -18.75 33.36
CA SER A 355 -0.39 -19.67 32.26
C SER A 355 -1.66 -19.98 31.43
N GLU A 356 -2.86 -19.62 31.89
CA GLU A 356 -4.14 -19.91 31.22
C GLU A 356 -4.91 -18.66 30.75
N PHE A 357 -4.25 -17.55 30.40
CA PHE A 357 -4.99 -16.41 29.85
C PHE A 357 -5.73 -16.79 28.56
N SER A 358 -7.04 -16.46 28.51
CA SER A 358 -7.85 -16.65 27.31
C SER A 358 -7.44 -15.63 26.24
N TYR A 359 -7.28 -16.14 25.02
CA TYR A 359 -7.03 -15.40 23.79
C TYR A 359 -7.87 -14.11 23.67
N ASP A 360 -9.13 -14.18 24.07
CA ASP A 360 -10.09 -13.09 23.93
C ASP A 360 -9.67 -11.86 24.74
N PHE A 361 -8.99 -12.03 25.87
CA PHE A 361 -8.51 -10.91 26.67
C PHE A 361 -7.31 -10.21 26.04
N ALA A 362 -6.30 -10.97 25.56
CA ALA A 362 -5.13 -10.40 24.89
C ALA A 362 -5.52 -9.69 23.60
N LEU A 363 -6.40 -10.30 22.81
CA LEU A 363 -6.92 -9.68 21.58
C LEU A 363 -7.79 -8.47 21.89
N SER A 364 -8.67 -8.55 22.89
CA SER A 364 -9.48 -7.39 23.33
C SER A 364 -8.59 -6.26 23.84
N TYR A 365 -7.46 -6.55 24.49
CA TYR A 365 -6.50 -5.54 24.93
C TYR A 365 -5.81 -4.87 23.73
N VAL A 366 -5.25 -5.65 22.80
CA VAL A 366 -4.65 -5.12 21.57
C VAL A 366 -5.65 -4.30 20.76
N LYS A 367 -6.87 -4.80 20.55
CA LYS A 367 -7.96 -4.07 19.89
C LYS A 367 -8.41 -2.81 20.66
N SER A 368 -8.25 -2.79 21.98
CA SER A 368 -8.56 -1.59 22.77
C SER A 368 -7.51 -0.49 22.65
N LEU A 369 -6.28 -0.82 22.22
CA LEU A 369 -5.22 0.14 21.91
C LEU A 369 -5.40 0.80 20.52
N ASP A 370 -6.16 0.16 19.64
CA ASP A 370 -6.39 0.50 18.22
C ASP A 370 -7.18 1.82 18.01
N ASN A 371 -7.80 2.37 19.06
CA ASN A 371 -8.78 3.44 18.91
C ASN A 371 -8.29 4.88 19.18
N ARG A 372 -6.97 5.17 19.20
CA ARG A 372 -6.29 6.53 19.20
C ARG A 372 -4.92 6.57 19.92
N THR A 373 -4.21 5.47 20.16
CA THR A 373 -2.96 5.52 20.98
C THR A 373 -1.65 5.44 20.21
N ASP A 374 -0.65 6.15 20.74
CA ASP A 374 0.80 6.13 20.49
C ASP A 374 1.33 4.74 20.08
N SER A 375 1.87 4.63 18.86
CA SER A 375 2.41 3.42 18.21
C SER A 375 3.46 2.67 19.05
N SER A 376 4.13 3.37 19.98
CA SER A 376 5.04 2.75 20.95
C SER A 376 4.32 1.81 21.93
N LYS A 377 3.05 2.07 22.28
CA LYS A 377 2.24 1.23 23.18
C LYS A 377 1.83 -0.07 22.53
N LEU A 378 1.37 0.02 21.27
CA LEU A 378 1.01 -1.13 20.46
C LEU A 378 2.23 -2.04 20.23
N PHE A 379 3.37 -1.44 19.87
CA PHE A 379 4.63 -2.15 19.69
C PHE A 379 5.07 -2.94 20.93
N ASN A 380 5.06 -2.33 22.11
CA ASN A 380 5.51 -2.99 23.34
C ASN A 380 4.53 -4.06 23.85
N ALA A 381 3.21 -3.85 23.66
CA ALA A 381 2.20 -4.86 23.96
C ALA A 381 2.35 -6.08 23.05
N VAL A 382 2.56 -5.86 21.75
CA VAL A 382 2.81 -6.91 20.77
C VAL A 382 4.13 -7.63 21.03
N LYS A 383 5.20 -6.90 21.36
CA LYS A 383 6.50 -7.50 21.72
C LYS A 383 6.36 -8.41 22.95
N ALA A 384 5.65 -7.96 23.99
CA ALA A 384 5.39 -8.78 25.18
C ALA A 384 4.57 -10.05 24.86
N LEU A 385 3.56 -9.93 23.99
CA LEU A 385 2.78 -11.08 23.50
C LEU A 385 3.64 -12.07 22.70
N ALA A 386 4.46 -11.58 21.77
CA ALA A 386 5.32 -12.41 20.94
C ALA A 386 6.38 -13.17 21.77
N TYR A 387 6.99 -12.51 22.76
CA TYR A 387 7.99 -13.13 23.63
C TYR A 387 7.40 -14.16 24.60
N ASN A 388 6.25 -13.88 25.22
CA ASN A 388 5.70 -14.74 26.27
C ASN A 388 4.87 -15.92 25.73
N TRP A 389 4.35 -15.84 24.51
CA TRP A 389 3.48 -16.88 23.95
C TRP A 389 4.12 -17.67 22.80
N PHE A 390 5.42 -17.51 22.56
CA PHE A 390 6.17 -18.15 21.47
C PHE A 390 5.85 -19.65 21.29
N ASP A 391 5.93 -20.46 22.35
CA ASP A 391 5.67 -21.91 22.28
C ASP A 391 4.20 -22.27 21.97
N ARG A 392 3.27 -21.35 22.24
CA ARG A 392 1.83 -21.54 21.98
C ARG A 392 1.38 -20.93 20.65
N ILE A 393 2.05 -19.87 20.19
CA ILE A 393 1.80 -19.20 18.93
C ILE A 393 2.26 -20.06 17.75
N ASN A 394 3.34 -20.83 17.91
CA ASN A 394 3.74 -21.83 16.90
C ASN A 394 2.63 -22.85 16.60
N ASN A 395 1.71 -23.09 17.54
CA ASN A 395 0.55 -23.98 17.36
C ASN A 395 -0.74 -23.23 16.93
N LYS A 396 -0.70 -21.90 16.76
CA LYS A 396 -1.83 -21.05 16.35
C LYS A 396 -1.39 -19.95 15.37
N PRO A 397 -1.05 -20.30 14.12
CA PRO A 397 -0.53 -19.36 13.11
C PRO A 397 -1.45 -18.14 12.86
N ASP A 398 -2.78 -18.31 12.93
CA ASP A 398 -3.76 -17.23 12.79
C ASP A 398 -3.59 -16.11 13.83
N LEU A 399 -3.04 -16.45 15.00
CA LEU A 399 -2.79 -15.51 16.09
C LEU A 399 -1.62 -14.56 15.76
N LEU A 400 -0.50 -15.14 15.32
CA LEU A 400 0.67 -14.39 14.88
C LEU A 400 0.30 -13.45 13.73
N LEU A 401 -0.66 -13.88 12.91
CA LEU A 401 -1.12 -13.14 11.75
C LEU A 401 -1.92 -11.91 12.08
N ASN A 402 -2.90 -11.99 12.98
CA ASN A 402 -3.64 -10.80 13.41
C ASN A 402 -2.70 -9.76 14.03
N VAL A 403 -1.69 -10.22 14.78
CA VAL A 403 -0.66 -9.36 15.34
C VAL A 403 0.21 -8.73 14.24
N ILE A 404 0.66 -9.50 13.25
CA ILE A 404 1.45 -9.01 12.12
C ILE A 404 0.66 -8.06 11.21
N GLY A 405 -0.62 -8.32 10.98
CA GLY A 405 -1.51 -7.47 10.18
C GLY A 405 -1.64 -6.08 10.82
N VAL A 406 -1.90 -6.05 12.14
CA VAL A 406 -1.93 -4.82 12.93
C VAL A 406 -0.56 -4.11 12.91
N LEU A 407 0.54 -4.87 13.00
CA LEU A 407 1.89 -4.31 12.91
C LEU A 407 2.28 -3.81 11.50
N ALA A 408 1.65 -4.30 10.44
CA ALA A 408 1.99 -3.96 9.06
C ALA A 408 1.36 -2.63 8.61
N GLU A 409 0.22 -2.26 9.20
CA GLU A 409 -0.53 -1.02 8.93
C GLU A 409 0.15 0.22 9.47
N GLU A 410 0.73 0.15 10.67
CA GLU A 410 1.60 1.21 11.15
C GLU A 410 2.98 1.08 10.49
N GLU A 411 3.65 2.17 10.13
CA GLU A 411 5.02 2.17 9.58
C GLU A 411 6.04 1.71 10.64
N ILE A 412 5.96 0.45 11.06
CA ILE A 412 6.70 -0.03 12.22
C ILE A 412 8.16 -0.33 11.87
N ASN A 413 8.98 0.14 12.80
CA ASN A 413 10.41 -0.02 13.01
C ASN A 413 10.96 -1.39 12.57
N SER A 414 12.01 -1.36 11.75
CA SER A 414 12.77 -2.53 11.23
C SER A 414 13.14 -3.56 12.29
N LYS A 415 13.24 -3.15 13.57
CA LYS A 415 13.54 -4.03 14.71
C LYS A 415 12.46 -5.09 15.02
N ALA A 416 11.16 -4.80 14.93
CA ALA A 416 10.13 -5.83 15.18
C ALA A 416 10.17 -6.93 14.11
N ILE A 417 10.47 -6.52 12.87
CA ILE A 417 10.56 -7.43 11.74
C ILE A 417 11.78 -8.32 11.89
N LEU A 418 12.93 -7.81 12.33
CA LEU A 418 14.10 -8.64 12.65
C LEU A 418 13.79 -9.71 13.72
N SER A 419 13.04 -9.37 14.78
CA SER A 419 12.61 -10.37 15.78
C SER A 419 11.66 -11.41 15.20
N LEU A 420 10.72 -11.00 14.35
CA LEU A 420 9.84 -11.93 13.63
C LEU A 420 10.61 -12.84 12.66
N GLN A 421 11.69 -12.37 12.06
CA GLN A 421 12.53 -13.16 11.15
C GLN A 421 13.23 -14.31 11.88
N GLU A 422 13.69 -14.07 13.10
CA GLU A 422 14.33 -15.09 13.93
C GLU A 422 13.31 -16.12 14.41
N ILE A 423 12.11 -15.66 14.80
CA ILE A 423 10.97 -16.51 15.19
C ILE A 423 10.52 -17.42 14.05
N LEU A 424 10.43 -16.89 12.83
CA LEU A 424 9.90 -17.60 11.68
C LEU A 424 10.96 -18.39 10.92
N LYS A 425 12.23 -18.40 11.32
CA LYS A 425 13.35 -18.87 10.48
C LYS A 425 13.10 -20.21 9.77
N ASP A 426 12.55 -21.20 10.48
CA ASP A 426 12.33 -22.56 9.95
C ASP A 426 11.00 -22.72 9.21
N ASN A 427 10.03 -21.82 9.43
CA ASN A 427 8.68 -21.87 8.85
C ASN A 427 8.34 -20.66 7.97
N PHE A 428 9.32 -19.79 7.69
CA PHE A 428 9.10 -18.49 7.08
C PHE A 428 8.44 -18.62 5.71
N PHE A 429 8.92 -19.55 4.88
CA PHE A 429 8.36 -19.74 3.55
C PHE A 429 6.92 -20.23 3.60
N THR A 430 6.62 -21.24 4.44
CA THR A 430 5.25 -21.73 4.65
C THR A 430 4.35 -20.61 5.16
N PHE A 431 4.85 -19.78 6.07
CA PHE A 431 4.15 -18.61 6.57
C PHE A 431 3.85 -17.61 5.44
N ILE A 432 4.85 -17.19 4.67
CA ILE A 432 4.66 -16.24 3.57
C ILE A 432 3.69 -16.81 2.53
N ARG A 433 3.87 -18.06 2.13
CA ARG A 433 3.02 -18.75 1.14
C ARG A 433 1.56 -18.79 1.58
N ASN A 434 1.29 -19.22 2.81
CA ASN A 434 -0.08 -19.29 3.33
C ASN A 434 -0.72 -17.90 3.43
N ASN A 435 0.09 -16.86 3.65
CA ASN A 435 -0.43 -15.52 3.90
C ASN A 435 -0.52 -14.61 2.70
N LEU A 436 0.29 -14.83 1.65
CA LEU A 436 0.07 -14.21 0.35
C LEU A 436 -1.28 -14.62 -0.26
N ARG A 437 -1.79 -15.79 0.13
CA ARG A 437 -3.10 -16.33 -0.27
C ARG A 437 -4.25 -16.05 0.70
N ASN A 438 -4.00 -15.30 1.77
CA ASN A 438 -5.02 -15.06 2.76
C ASN A 438 -6.16 -14.20 2.17
N LYS A 439 -7.43 -14.53 2.47
CA LYS A 439 -8.58 -13.73 2.04
C LYS A 439 -8.53 -12.30 2.62
N ASN A 440 -7.87 -12.12 3.77
CA ASN A 440 -7.65 -10.81 4.37
C ASN A 440 -6.51 -10.07 3.65
N GLU A 441 -6.86 -8.94 3.02
CA GLU A 441 -5.91 -8.10 2.27
C GLU A 441 -4.75 -7.56 3.13
N ASN A 442 -5.00 -7.21 4.39
CA ASN A 442 -3.97 -6.65 5.27
C ASN A 442 -2.92 -7.69 5.64
N LEU A 443 -3.33 -8.96 5.81
CA LEU A 443 -2.40 -10.07 6.02
C LEU A 443 -1.52 -10.33 4.80
N ARG A 444 -2.11 -10.26 3.59
CA ARG A 444 -1.34 -10.39 2.35
C ARG A 444 -0.31 -9.28 2.19
N LYS A 445 -0.73 -8.02 2.41
CA LYS A 445 0.18 -6.85 2.38
C LYS A 445 1.28 -6.96 3.43
N GLY A 446 0.96 -7.39 4.65
CA GLY A 446 1.92 -7.60 5.72
C GLY A 446 2.95 -8.69 5.39
N ALA A 447 2.50 -9.85 4.90
CA ALA A 447 3.38 -10.92 4.45
C ALA A 447 4.32 -10.44 3.34
N PHE A 448 3.78 -9.73 2.35
CA PHE A 448 4.59 -9.19 1.26
C PHE A 448 5.61 -8.13 1.73
N LYS A 449 5.23 -7.22 2.63
CA LYS A 449 6.14 -6.24 3.23
C LYS A 449 7.29 -6.93 3.98
N ILE A 450 6.99 -7.97 4.75
CA ILE A 450 8.01 -8.78 5.45
C ILE A 450 8.95 -9.46 4.45
N LEU A 451 8.42 -10.03 3.38
CA LEU A 451 9.20 -10.66 2.31
C LEU A 451 10.18 -9.65 1.66
N LEU A 452 9.70 -8.45 1.32
CA LEU A 452 10.52 -7.38 0.74
C LEU A 452 11.63 -6.91 1.69
N MET A 453 11.32 -6.78 2.98
CA MET A 453 12.27 -6.26 3.97
C MET A 453 13.36 -7.27 4.34
N ARG A 454 13.07 -8.57 4.29
CA ARG A 454 14.04 -9.61 4.66
C ARG A 454 15.15 -9.76 3.63
N ASN A 455 14.83 -9.60 2.34
CA ASN A 455 15.77 -9.68 1.21
C ASN A 455 16.80 -10.84 1.33
N ASN A 456 16.35 -12.01 1.80
CA ASN A 456 17.21 -13.15 2.10
C ASN A 456 17.23 -14.14 0.91
N PRO A 457 18.42 -14.52 0.40
CA PRO A 457 18.56 -15.47 -0.71
C PRO A 457 17.85 -16.82 -0.51
N GLU A 458 17.76 -17.33 0.71
CA GLU A 458 17.12 -18.63 0.98
C GLU A 458 15.60 -18.56 0.79
N ASP A 459 14.97 -17.42 1.07
CA ASP A 459 13.53 -17.25 0.85
C ASP A 459 13.22 -17.21 -0.65
N TYR A 460 14.07 -16.53 -1.43
CA TYR A 460 13.98 -16.52 -2.89
C TYR A 460 14.17 -17.91 -3.48
N LYS A 461 15.15 -18.68 -2.99
CA LYS A 461 15.33 -20.09 -3.37
C LYS A 461 14.09 -20.92 -3.03
N ALA A 462 13.45 -20.66 -1.89
CA ALA A 462 12.23 -21.35 -1.50
C ALA A 462 11.06 -21.02 -2.44
N ILE A 463 10.88 -19.73 -2.81
CA ILE A 463 9.90 -19.31 -3.84
C ILE A 463 10.18 -20.02 -5.17
N ILE A 464 11.43 -20.01 -5.63
CA ILE A 464 11.83 -20.60 -6.92
C ILE A 464 11.62 -22.11 -6.96
N LYS A 465 11.87 -22.81 -5.85
CA LYS A 465 11.68 -24.26 -5.73
C LYS A 465 10.21 -24.64 -5.49
N ALA A 466 9.34 -23.68 -5.20
CA ALA A 466 7.95 -23.96 -4.94
C ALA A 466 7.25 -24.50 -6.21
N PRO A 467 6.42 -25.54 -6.08
CA PRO A 467 5.64 -26.06 -7.21
C PRO A 467 4.63 -25.01 -7.73
N ASP A 468 4.15 -24.12 -6.86
CA ASP A 468 3.18 -23.06 -7.15
C ASP A 468 3.82 -21.66 -7.28
N ARG A 469 5.10 -21.60 -7.65
CA ARG A 469 5.87 -20.35 -7.80
C ARG A 469 5.21 -19.32 -8.73
N ILE A 470 4.49 -19.75 -9.77
CA ILE A 470 3.76 -18.84 -10.68
C ILE A 470 2.58 -18.21 -9.96
N SER A 471 1.81 -19.00 -9.21
CA SER A 471 0.71 -18.47 -8.40
C SER A 471 1.22 -17.52 -7.30
N ILE A 472 2.33 -17.85 -6.64
CA ILE A 472 3.00 -16.93 -5.69
C ILE A 472 3.38 -15.61 -6.38
N LEU A 473 3.94 -15.67 -7.59
CA LEU A 473 4.27 -14.48 -8.37
C LEU A 473 3.01 -13.66 -8.70
N PHE A 474 1.90 -14.31 -9.10
CA PHE A 474 0.63 -13.64 -9.38
C PHE A 474 0.03 -13.00 -8.12
N ASP A 475 0.09 -13.66 -6.97
CA ASP A 475 -0.35 -13.11 -5.69
C ASP A 475 0.46 -11.85 -5.31
N ILE A 476 1.78 -11.88 -5.55
CA ILE A 476 2.64 -10.71 -5.40
C ILE A 476 2.22 -9.59 -6.36
N LEU A 477 1.96 -9.90 -7.63
CA LEU A 477 1.56 -8.90 -8.62
C LEU A 477 0.20 -8.28 -8.28
N LYS A 478 -0.78 -9.05 -7.81
CA LYS A 478 -2.06 -8.52 -7.31
C LYS A 478 -1.91 -7.54 -6.16
N LEU A 479 -0.96 -7.77 -5.26
CA LEU A 479 -0.68 -6.83 -4.17
C LEU A 479 -0.04 -5.55 -4.67
N LEU A 480 0.72 -5.64 -5.76
CA LEU A 480 1.39 -4.51 -6.39
C LEU A 480 0.46 -3.73 -7.34
N PHE A 481 -0.52 -4.39 -7.93
CA PHE A 481 -1.39 -3.86 -8.97
C PHE A 481 -2.80 -4.39 -8.69
N SER A 482 -3.66 -3.55 -8.08
CA SER A 482 -5.00 -3.95 -7.63
C SER A 482 -5.85 -4.55 -8.75
N ASP A 483 -5.61 -4.11 -9.98
CA ASP A 483 -6.40 -4.48 -11.15
C ASP A 483 -5.83 -5.71 -11.89
N PHE A 484 -4.65 -6.21 -11.46
CA PHE A 484 -4.00 -7.37 -12.06
C PHE A 484 -4.91 -8.60 -11.94
N LYS A 485 -5.23 -9.19 -13.08
CA LYS A 485 -6.01 -10.42 -13.16
C LYS A 485 -5.06 -11.61 -13.06
N ASP A 486 -5.32 -12.55 -12.16
CA ASP A 486 -4.62 -13.85 -12.08
C ASP A 486 -5.09 -14.82 -13.17
N GLU A 487 -5.30 -14.31 -14.38
CA GLU A 487 -5.82 -15.07 -15.51
C GLU A 487 -4.68 -15.31 -16.51
N LEU A 488 -4.36 -16.58 -16.73
CA LEU A 488 -3.47 -17.01 -17.80
C LEU A 488 -4.30 -17.67 -18.89
N GLN A 489 -4.28 -17.11 -20.10
CA GLN A 489 -4.94 -17.69 -21.25
C GLN A 489 -3.94 -18.48 -22.10
N VAL A 490 -4.18 -19.77 -22.26
CA VAL A 490 -3.32 -20.67 -23.05
C VAL A 490 -4.04 -21.04 -24.34
N MET A 491 -3.59 -20.48 -25.45
CA MET A 491 -4.08 -20.83 -26.78
C MET A 491 -3.39 -22.11 -27.27
N ILE A 492 -4.05 -23.23 -27.05
CA ILE A 492 -3.47 -24.55 -27.34
C ILE A 492 -3.49 -24.90 -28.83
N THR A 493 -4.40 -24.31 -29.59
CA THR A 493 -4.53 -24.58 -31.03
C THR A 493 -5.02 -23.37 -31.80
N SER A 494 -4.58 -23.19 -33.04
CA SER A 494 -5.22 -22.27 -33.98
C SER A 494 -6.28 -22.93 -34.87
N ARG A 495 -6.50 -24.25 -34.75
CA ARG A 495 -7.56 -24.97 -35.48
C ARG A 495 -8.92 -24.52 -34.97
N CYS A 496 -9.82 -24.19 -35.88
CA CYS A 496 -11.23 -23.98 -35.59
C CYS A 496 -12.07 -24.54 -36.73
N PRO A 497 -13.11 -25.34 -36.45
CA PRO A 497 -14.04 -25.83 -37.47
C PRO A 497 -15.01 -24.74 -37.94
N PHE A 498 -15.07 -23.62 -37.23
CA PHE A 498 -15.93 -22.48 -37.53
C PHE A 498 -15.18 -21.38 -38.26
N ASN A 499 -15.89 -20.72 -39.17
CA ASN A 499 -15.39 -19.60 -39.96
C ASN A 499 -16.09 -18.29 -39.56
N CYS A 500 -16.20 -18.06 -38.25
CA CYS A 500 -16.90 -16.91 -37.68
C CYS A 500 -16.39 -15.61 -38.29
N VAL A 501 -17.31 -14.77 -38.75
CA VAL A 501 -16.99 -13.55 -39.51
C VAL A 501 -16.13 -12.56 -38.72
N HIS A 502 -16.31 -12.50 -37.40
CA HIS A 502 -15.61 -11.59 -36.50
C HIS A 502 -14.28 -12.16 -35.95
N CYS A 503 -13.95 -13.43 -36.24
CA CYS A 503 -12.85 -14.11 -35.59
C CYS A 503 -11.54 -13.92 -36.36
N VAL A 504 -10.52 -13.35 -35.70
CA VAL A 504 -9.17 -13.15 -36.27
C VAL A 504 -8.52 -14.48 -36.67
N ALA A 505 -8.87 -15.59 -36.01
CA ALA A 505 -8.38 -16.92 -36.38
C ALA A 505 -8.75 -17.31 -37.82
N LYS A 506 -9.77 -16.70 -38.43
CA LYS A 506 -10.16 -16.92 -39.83
C LYS A 506 -9.00 -16.75 -40.81
N GLU A 507 -8.16 -15.74 -40.61
CA GLU A 507 -6.99 -15.52 -41.47
C GLU A 507 -5.94 -16.63 -41.32
N VAL A 508 -5.75 -17.10 -40.08
CA VAL A 508 -4.86 -18.23 -39.78
C VAL A 508 -5.37 -19.51 -40.43
N LEU A 509 -6.69 -19.69 -40.51
CA LEU A 509 -7.32 -20.85 -41.17
C LEU A 509 -7.23 -20.80 -42.70
N LYS A 510 -7.18 -19.61 -43.32
CA LYS A 510 -7.00 -19.48 -44.78
C LYS A 510 -5.65 -20.03 -45.25
N ASN A 511 -4.66 -20.15 -44.36
CA ASN A 511 -3.36 -20.74 -44.67
C ASN A 511 -3.11 -22.00 -43.82
N PRO A 512 -3.30 -23.22 -44.38
CA PRO A 512 -3.09 -24.46 -43.65
C PRO A 512 -1.70 -24.60 -43.00
N LYS A 513 -0.66 -23.93 -43.55
CA LYS A 513 0.70 -23.96 -42.98
C LYS A 513 0.83 -23.10 -41.70
N SER A 514 -0.09 -22.17 -41.45
CA SER A 514 -0.14 -21.41 -40.18
C SER A 514 -0.97 -22.08 -39.09
N ILE A 515 -1.62 -23.21 -39.40
CA ILE A 515 -2.25 -24.03 -38.37
C ILE A 515 -1.15 -24.64 -37.51
N LYS A 516 -1.16 -24.29 -36.22
CA LYS A 516 -0.22 -24.76 -35.22
C LYS A 516 -0.98 -25.21 -33.99
N ASP A 517 -0.54 -26.31 -33.43
CA ASP A 517 -0.91 -26.77 -32.11
C ASP A 517 0.30 -26.51 -31.21
N LEU A 518 0.07 -26.06 -29.97
CA LEU A 518 1.12 -25.96 -28.98
C LEU A 518 1.71 -27.35 -28.75
N ASP A 519 3.03 -27.48 -28.74
CA ASP A 519 3.68 -28.79 -28.53
C ASP A 519 3.17 -29.42 -27.22
N PHE A 520 2.81 -30.70 -27.29
CA PHE A 520 2.19 -31.40 -26.17
C PHE A 520 3.09 -31.44 -24.92
N ASN A 521 4.39 -31.67 -25.10
CA ASN A 521 5.33 -31.74 -23.98
C ASN A 521 5.53 -30.36 -23.36
N VAL A 522 5.59 -29.32 -24.19
CA VAL A 522 5.64 -27.92 -23.73
C VAL A 522 4.36 -27.54 -22.96
N LEU A 523 3.18 -27.91 -23.47
CA LEU A 523 1.90 -27.68 -22.80
C LEU A 523 1.80 -28.44 -21.47
N MET A 524 2.21 -29.70 -21.42
CA MET A 524 2.21 -30.50 -20.18
C MET A 524 3.20 -29.95 -19.15
N LYS A 525 4.38 -29.53 -19.59
CA LYS A 525 5.34 -28.82 -18.73
C LYS A 525 4.73 -27.55 -18.16
N LEU A 526 4.08 -26.75 -19.00
CA LEU A 526 3.38 -25.54 -18.59
C LEU A 526 2.29 -25.86 -17.55
N VAL A 527 1.39 -26.81 -17.82
CA VAL A 527 0.30 -27.22 -16.92
C VAL A 527 0.84 -27.54 -15.52
N ASN A 528 1.97 -28.23 -15.41
CA ASN A 528 2.60 -28.57 -14.13
C ASN A 528 3.15 -27.37 -13.35
N GLU A 529 3.37 -26.21 -13.99
CA GLU A 529 3.81 -24.97 -13.33
C GLU A 529 2.63 -24.09 -12.88
N LEU A 530 1.40 -24.37 -13.33
CA LEU A 530 0.23 -23.50 -13.14
C LEU A 530 -0.59 -23.76 -11.88
N VAL A 531 0.00 -24.42 -10.87
CA VAL A 531 -0.68 -24.75 -9.62
C VAL A 531 -1.32 -23.50 -8.99
N ASP A 532 -2.63 -23.57 -8.72
CA ASP A 532 -3.50 -22.50 -8.21
C ASP A 532 -3.60 -21.23 -9.08
N VAL A 533 -3.34 -21.31 -10.38
CA VAL A 533 -3.56 -20.21 -11.35
C VAL A 533 -4.91 -20.38 -12.04
N ASN A 534 -5.67 -19.28 -12.27
CA ASN A 534 -6.86 -19.35 -13.11
C ASN A 534 -6.41 -19.47 -14.57
N THR A 535 -6.59 -20.65 -15.15
CA THR A 535 -6.03 -20.99 -16.45
C THR A 535 -7.14 -21.22 -17.46
N PHE A 536 -7.14 -20.43 -18.55
CA PHE A 536 -8.11 -20.51 -19.63
C PHE A 536 -7.51 -21.18 -20.86
N PHE A 537 -7.83 -22.44 -21.09
CA PHE A 537 -7.50 -23.12 -22.34
C PHE A 537 -8.44 -22.65 -23.45
N SER A 538 -7.86 -22.09 -24.50
CA SER A 538 -8.57 -21.46 -25.60
C SER A 538 -7.80 -21.65 -26.92
N GLY A 539 -8.13 -20.87 -27.94
CA GLY A 539 -7.51 -20.95 -29.26
C GLY A 539 -8.54 -20.67 -30.34
N GLY A 540 -8.48 -21.44 -31.43
CA GLY A 540 -9.61 -21.57 -32.34
C GLY A 540 -10.77 -22.32 -31.68
N GLU A 541 -10.71 -23.65 -31.69
CA GLU A 541 -11.57 -24.53 -30.90
C GLU A 541 -10.67 -25.49 -30.12
N PRO A 542 -10.56 -25.38 -28.78
CA PRO A 542 -9.59 -26.16 -28.00
C PRO A 542 -9.81 -27.68 -28.10
N PHE A 543 -11.04 -28.16 -28.31
CA PHE A 543 -11.27 -29.59 -28.54
C PHE A 543 -10.79 -30.09 -29.92
N ALA A 544 -10.36 -29.19 -30.83
CA ALA A 544 -9.68 -29.53 -32.08
C ALA A 544 -8.15 -29.68 -31.92
N TYR A 545 -7.61 -29.47 -30.72
CA TYR A 545 -6.18 -29.58 -30.44
C TYR A 545 -5.61 -30.94 -30.86
N MET A 546 -4.55 -30.93 -31.67
CA MET A 546 -3.88 -32.13 -32.22
C MET A 546 -4.80 -33.09 -33.00
N GLN A 547 -5.91 -32.60 -33.54
CA GLN A 547 -6.84 -33.44 -34.29
C GLN A 547 -6.31 -33.75 -35.70
N ASN A 548 -6.25 -35.04 -36.03
CA ASN A 548 -5.70 -35.52 -37.31
C ASN A 548 -6.73 -35.64 -38.46
N SER A 549 -8.05 -35.60 -38.19
CA SER A 549 -9.16 -35.55 -39.19
C SER A 549 -10.51 -36.01 -38.63
N SER A 550 -10.55 -36.65 -37.46
CA SER A 550 -11.79 -37.15 -36.87
C SER A 550 -12.69 -36.01 -36.38
N LYS A 551 -14.01 -36.20 -36.29
CA LYS A 551 -14.93 -35.29 -35.59
C LYS A 551 -14.89 -35.45 -34.07
N LYS A 552 -13.85 -36.08 -33.52
CA LYS A 552 -13.71 -36.38 -32.09
C LYS A 552 -12.50 -35.66 -31.51
N PRO A 553 -12.58 -35.14 -30.27
CA PRO A 553 -11.42 -34.56 -29.62
C PRO A 553 -10.29 -35.59 -29.49
N SER A 554 -9.05 -35.11 -29.54
CA SER A 554 -7.86 -35.95 -29.39
C SER A 554 -7.74 -36.51 -27.95
N PRO A 555 -7.12 -37.67 -27.73
CA PRO A 555 -6.78 -38.13 -26.38
C PRO A 555 -5.96 -37.11 -25.58
N GLU A 556 -5.10 -36.37 -26.25
CA GLU A 556 -4.17 -35.39 -25.69
C GLU A 556 -4.90 -34.24 -24.98
N ILE A 557 -6.01 -33.74 -25.52
CA ILE A 557 -6.78 -32.68 -24.82
C ILE A 557 -7.38 -33.18 -23.50
N TYR A 558 -7.87 -34.41 -23.43
CA TYR A 558 -8.35 -34.97 -22.17
C TYR A 558 -7.21 -35.14 -21.17
N GLN A 559 -6.02 -35.54 -21.62
CA GLN A 559 -4.85 -35.64 -20.75
C GLN A 559 -4.45 -34.27 -20.20
N VAL A 560 -4.45 -33.21 -21.02
CA VAL A 560 -4.19 -31.83 -20.56
C VAL A 560 -5.20 -31.43 -19.48
N LEU A 561 -6.50 -31.59 -19.74
CA LEU A 561 -7.55 -31.19 -18.80
C LEU A 561 -7.51 -32.01 -17.49
N ASN A 562 -7.28 -33.32 -17.57
CA ASN A 562 -7.18 -34.20 -16.40
C ASN A 562 -5.99 -33.88 -15.51
N ASN A 563 -4.89 -33.38 -16.08
CA ASN A 563 -3.74 -32.92 -15.29
C ASN A 563 -3.93 -31.49 -14.76
N ALA A 564 -4.57 -30.61 -15.52
CA ALA A 564 -4.77 -29.22 -15.12
C ALA A 564 -5.85 -29.02 -14.05
N SER A 565 -6.99 -29.71 -14.17
CA SER A 565 -8.18 -29.45 -13.34
C SER A 565 -7.97 -29.73 -11.84
N PRO A 566 -7.24 -30.78 -11.42
CA PRO A 566 -7.00 -31.04 -10.00
C PRO A 566 -6.09 -30.01 -9.30
N GLN A 567 -5.27 -29.27 -10.06
CA GLN A 567 -4.23 -28.39 -9.50
C GLN A 567 -4.43 -26.92 -9.81
N THR A 568 -5.38 -26.55 -10.69
CA THR A 568 -5.61 -25.17 -11.14
C THR A 568 -7.11 -24.88 -11.20
N LYS A 569 -7.50 -23.60 -11.24
CA LYS A 569 -8.88 -23.26 -11.65
C LYS A 569 -8.93 -23.31 -13.18
N THR A 570 -9.22 -24.50 -13.72
CA THR A 570 -9.20 -24.73 -15.15
C THR A 570 -10.50 -24.29 -15.81
N HIS A 571 -10.37 -23.46 -16.84
CA HIS A 571 -11.44 -23.07 -17.74
C HIS A 571 -11.11 -23.55 -19.16
N ILE A 572 -12.10 -24.04 -19.91
CA ILE A 572 -11.97 -24.32 -21.35
C ILE A 572 -13.00 -23.51 -22.13
N ILE A 573 -12.53 -22.65 -23.03
CA ILE A 573 -13.37 -21.76 -23.85
C ILE A 573 -13.68 -22.44 -25.18
N THR A 574 -14.92 -22.87 -25.39
CA THR A 574 -15.33 -23.65 -26.56
C THR A 574 -16.51 -23.00 -27.27
N ASN A 575 -16.61 -23.22 -28.59
CA ASN A 575 -17.80 -22.90 -29.38
C ASN A 575 -18.81 -24.06 -29.41
N ALA A 576 -18.56 -25.13 -28.64
CA ALA A 576 -19.38 -26.33 -28.52
C ALA A 576 -19.52 -27.16 -29.81
N TYR A 577 -18.67 -26.97 -30.83
CA TYR A 577 -18.68 -27.79 -32.04
C TYR A 577 -18.60 -29.30 -31.76
N PHE A 578 -17.81 -29.70 -30.77
CA PHE A 578 -17.60 -31.11 -30.42
C PHE A 578 -18.69 -31.71 -29.52
N PHE A 579 -19.63 -30.91 -29.03
CA PHE A 579 -20.68 -31.39 -28.16
C PHE A 579 -21.70 -32.16 -28.99
N PRO A 580 -22.04 -33.40 -28.62
CA PRO A 580 -23.14 -34.13 -29.24
C PRO A 580 -24.47 -33.42 -28.99
N ASP A 581 -25.39 -33.54 -29.94
CA ASP A 581 -26.74 -32.95 -29.90
C ASP A 581 -27.81 -33.94 -29.37
N THR A 582 -27.43 -35.19 -29.10
CA THR A 582 -28.27 -36.15 -28.39
C THR A 582 -27.92 -36.16 -26.90
N LYS A 583 -28.94 -36.32 -26.04
CA LYS A 583 -28.77 -36.31 -24.58
C LYS A 583 -27.73 -37.33 -24.08
N ASP A 584 -27.86 -38.58 -24.50
CA ASP A 584 -27.02 -39.68 -24.01
C ASP A 584 -25.56 -39.51 -24.44
N GLU A 585 -25.31 -39.10 -25.68
CA GLU A 585 -23.95 -38.85 -26.16
C GLU A 585 -23.35 -37.59 -25.53
N CYS A 586 -24.16 -36.53 -25.36
CA CYS A 586 -23.73 -35.30 -24.70
C CYS A 586 -23.33 -35.57 -23.25
N TYR A 587 -24.16 -36.32 -22.51
CA TYR A 587 -23.87 -36.69 -21.14
C TYR A 587 -22.65 -37.59 -21.06
N LYS A 588 -22.53 -38.57 -21.96
CA LYS A 588 -21.33 -39.41 -22.06
C LYS A 588 -20.08 -38.58 -22.35
N PHE A 589 -20.15 -37.58 -23.20
CA PHE A 589 -19.05 -36.64 -23.47
C PHE A 589 -18.69 -35.83 -22.22
N LEU A 590 -19.67 -35.24 -21.54
CA LEU A 590 -19.45 -34.47 -20.31
C LEU A 590 -18.93 -35.35 -19.17
N ASP A 591 -19.33 -36.61 -19.09
CA ASP A 591 -18.85 -37.58 -18.10
C ASP A 591 -17.36 -37.95 -18.33
N THR A 592 -16.80 -37.72 -19.53
CA THR A 592 -15.36 -37.90 -19.82
C THR A 592 -14.48 -36.72 -19.40
N LEU A 593 -15.08 -35.58 -19.04
CA LEU A 593 -14.35 -34.41 -18.59
C LEU A 593 -14.00 -34.53 -17.09
N PRO A 594 -12.85 -33.99 -16.66
CA PRO A 594 -12.44 -34.01 -15.26
C PRO A 594 -13.36 -33.19 -14.35
N ASP A 595 -13.42 -33.61 -13.10
CA ASP A 595 -14.14 -32.88 -12.05
C ASP A 595 -13.48 -31.51 -11.79
N GLY A 596 -14.30 -30.51 -11.44
CA GLY A 596 -13.88 -29.13 -11.20
C GLY A 596 -13.61 -28.30 -12.45
N LEU A 597 -13.66 -28.90 -13.65
CA LEU A 597 -13.49 -28.17 -14.91
C LEU A 597 -14.62 -27.16 -15.11
N THR A 598 -14.27 -25.92 -15.47
CA THR A 598 -15.22 -24.92 -15.94
C THR A 598 -15.26 -24.88 -17.46
N ILE A 599 -16.41 -25.19 -18.05
CA ILE A 599 -16.64 -25.05 -19.49
C ILE A 599 -17.22 -23.66 -19.74
N VAL A 600 -16.57 -22.87 -20.59
CA VAL A 600 -17.04 -21.56 -21.02
C VAL A 600 -17.56 -21.66 -22.46
N ILE A 601 -18.87 -21.69 -22.65
CA ILE A 601 -19.48 -21.81 -23.98
C ILE A 601 -19.63 -20.42 -24.61
N SER A 602 -19.03 -20.22 -25.78
CA SER A 602 -19.16 -18.98 -26.54
C SER A 602 -20.49 -18.93 -27.29
N LEU A 603 -21.30 -17.92 -27.02
CA LEU A 603 -22.63 -17.73 -27.61
C LEU A 603 -22.71 -16.37 -28.30
N ASP A 604 -22.90 -16.40 -29.62
CA ASP A 604 -23.20 -15.22 -30.44
C ASP A 604 -23.85 -15.61 -31.77
N LYS A 605 -24.34 -14.63 -32.53
CA LYS A 605 -25.05 -14.83 -33.80
C LYS A 605 -24.16 -15.49 -34.88
N ALA A 606 -22.84 -15.29 -34.86
CA ALA A 606 -21.94 -15.93 -35.82
C ALA A 606 -21.70 -17.41 -35.48
N HIS A 607 -21.55 -17.74 -34.19
CA HIS A 607 -21.49 -19.13 -33.73
C HIS A 607 -22.76 -19.89 -34.06
N GLU A 608 -23.93 -19.29 -33.84
CA GLU A 608 -25.22 -19.88 -34.22
C GLU A 608 -25.27 -20.21 -35.73
N LYS A 609 -24.90 -19.25 -36.58
CA LYS A 609 -24.85 -19.44 -38.04
C LYS A 609 -23.93 -20.60 -38.43
N GLU A 610 -22.77 -20.73 -37.79
CA GLU A 610 -21.83 -21.82 -38.06
C GLU A 610 -22.34 -23.18 -37.57
N HIS A 611 -23.06 -23.23 -36.44
CA HIS A 611 -23.76 -24.44 -35.99
C HIS A 611 -24.86 -24.88 -36.97
N LEU A 612 -25.67 -23.94 -37.45
CA LEU A 612 -26.69 -24.21 -38.47
C LEU A 612 -26.06 -24.73 -39.77
N ARG A 613 -24.91 -24.18 -40.19
CA ARG A 613 -24.17 -24.64 -41.39
C ARG A 613 -23.78 -26.11 -41.31
N ILE A 614 -23.43 -26.60 -40.11
CA ILE A 614 -23.08 -28.01 -39.88
C ILE A 614 -24.26 -28.87 -39.44
N LYS A 615 -25.48 -28.33 -39.50
CA LYS A 615 -26.73 -28.99 -39.09
C LYS A 615 -26.76 -29.40 -37.61
N LYS A 616 -26.11 -28.63 -36.74
CA LYS A 616 -26.19 -28.78 -35.28
C LYS A 616 -27.09 -27.71 -34.68
N ASN A 617 -27.81 -28.07 -33.62
CA ASN A 617 -28.64 -27.13 -32.87
C ASN A 617 -27.95 -26.76 -31.55
N ILE A 618 -27.30 -25.59 -31.53
CA ILE A 618 -26.60 -25.08 -30.34
C ILE A 618 -27.57 -24.82 -29.17
N TYR A 619 -28.83 -24.49 -29.43
CA TYR A 619 -29.84 -24.31 -28.38
C TYR A 619 -30.06 -25.62 -27.59
N GLU A 620 -30.23 -26.73 -28.30
CA GLU A 620 -30.39 -28.04 -27.63
C GLU A 620 -29.12 -28.45 -26.88
N ILE A 621 -27.93 -28.15 -27.42
CA ILE A 621 -26.67 -28.40 -26.72
C ILE A 621 -26.60 -27.60 -25.41
N VAL A 622 -26.88 -26.30 -25.44
CA VAL A 622 -26.87 -25.43 -24.24
C VAL A 622 -27.87 -25.94 -23.20
N LYS A 623 -29.07 -26.34 -23.63
CA LYS A 623 -30.11 -26.92 -22.77
C LYS A 623 -29.65 -28.24 -22.13
N LEU A 624 -29.03 -29.14 -22.89
CA LEU A 624 -28.49 -30.39 -22.37
C LEU A 624 -27.36 -30.15 -21.35
N VAL A 625 -26.49 -29.17 -21.62
CA VAL A 625 -25.41 -28.80 -20.70
C VAL A 625 -25.95 -28.20 -19.40
N GLU A 626 -26.96 -27.33 -19.44
CA GLU A 626 -27.60 -26.81 -18.21
C GLU A 626 -28.31 -27.92 -17.42
N GLN A 627 -28.96 -28.87 -18.08
CA GLN A 627 -29.55 -30.03 -17.39
C GLN A 627 -28.48 -30.92 -16.73
N TYR A 628 -27.29 -31.02 -17.33
CA TYR A 628 -26.19 -31.80 -16.76
C TYR A 628 -25.56 -31.14 -15.53
N LYS A 629 -25.63 -29.80 -15.41
CA LYS A 629 -25.07 -29.01 -14.29
C LYS A 629 -25.50 -29.55 -12.91
N GLU A 630 -26.68 -30.14 -12.81
CA GLU A 630 -27.22 -30.75 -11.57
C GLU A 630 -26.30 -31.82 -10.95
N LYS A 631 -25.43 -32.47 -11.75
CA LYS A 631 -24.44 -33.44 -11.25
C LYS A 631 -23.27 -32.80 -10.47
N GLN A 632 -23.09 -31.47 -10.53
CA GLN A 632 -22.04 -30.70 -9.83
C GLN A 632 -20.58 -31.15 -10.06
N ARG A 633 -20.30 -31.97 -11.08
CA ARG A 633 -18.94 -32.41 -11.42
C ARG A 633 -18.16 -31.35 -12.19
N ILE A 634 -18.85 -30.60 -13.05
CA ILE A 634 -18.27 -29.53 -13.88
C ILE A 634 -19.04 -28.23 -13.66
N HIS A 635 -18.39 -27.10 -13.90
CA HIS A 635 -19.01 -25.78 -13.87
C HIS A 635 -19.28 -25.31 -15.31
N ILE A 636 -20.41 -24.65 -15.53
CA ILE A 636 -20.81 -24.16 -16.85
C ILE A 636 -20.90 -22.64 -16.81
N HIS A 637 -20.14 -21.97 -17.67
CA HIS A 637 -20.09 -20.53 -17.85
C HIS A 637 -20.40 -20.20 -19.31
N TYR A 638 -20.74 -18.95 -19.58
CA TYR A 638 -21.08 -18.46 -20.91
C TYR A 638 -20.27 -17.24 -21.26
N SER A 639 -19.74 -17.20 -22.48
CA SER A 639 -19.12 -16.00 -23.06
C SER A 639 -20.05 -15.46 -24.13
N ILE A 640 -20.78 -14.38 -23.81
CA ILE A 640 -21.75 -13.76 -24.72
C ILE A 640 -21.07 -12.60 -25.43
N ARG A 641 -21.09 -12.62 -26.76
CA ARG A 641 -20.47 -11.58 -27.57
C ARG A 641 -21.53 -10.76 -28.29
N LEU A 642 -21.44 -9.44 -28.14
CA LEU A 642 -22.42 -8.48 -28.66
C LEU A 642 -21.87 -7.75 -29.88
N PHE A 643 -22.67 -7.64 -30.94
CA PHE A 643 -22.30 -6.96 -32.20
C PHE A 643 -22.68 -5.48 -32.21
N THR A 644 -23.67 -5.10 -31.41
CA THR A 644 -24.29 -3.77 -31.46
C THR A 644 -23.84 -2.88 -30.30
N SER A 645 -23.90 -1.56 -30.50
CA SER A 645 -23.69 -0.57 -29.44
C SER A 645 -24.84 -0.54 -28.42
N ASP A 646 -26.05 -0.99 -28.81
CA ASP A 646 -27.17 -1.25 -27.89
C ASP A 646 -27.04 -2.63 -27.22
N SER A 647 -25.93 -2.78 -26.50
CA SER A 647 -25.46 -4.04 -25.92
C SER A 647 -26.51 -4.73 -25.03
N ARG A 648 -27.37 -3.97 -24.34
CA ARG A 648 -28.37 -4.57 -23.42
C ARG A 648 -29.50 -5.29 -24.15
N SER A 649 -30.05 -4.71 -25.22
CA SER A 649 -31.15 -5.35 -25.95
C SER A 649 -30.69 -6.66 -26.58
N GLU A 650 -29.53 -6.65 -27.25
CA GLU A 650 -28.93 -7.83 -27.86
C GLU A 650 -28.54 -8.88 -26.81
N GLN A 651 -28.00 -8.47 -25.66
CA GLN A 651 -27.71 -9.37 -24.55
C GLN A 651 -28.97 -10.11 -24.08
N TYR A 652 -30.08 -9.39 -23.85
CA TYR A 652 -31.32 -10.03 -23.43
C TYR A 652 -31.94 -10.88 -24.54
N GLU A 653 -31.76 -10.52 -25.82
CA GLU A 653 -32.18 -11.33 -26.96
C GLU A 653 -31.47 -12.70 -26.91
N ILE A 654 -30.14 -12.71 -26.83
CA ILE A 654 -29.35 -13.94 -26.71
C ILE A 654 -29.74 -14.73 -25.46
N LEU A 655 -29.82 -14.09 -24.30
CA LEU A 655 -30.21 -14.76 -23.05
C LEU A 655 -31.61 -15.37 -23.10
N ARG A 656 -32.57 -14.75 -23.79
CA ARG A 656 -33.92 -15.33 -23.99
C ARG A 656 -33.89 -16.46 -24.99
N GLN A 657 -33.16 -16.30 -26.09
CA GLN A 657 -33.03 -17.31 -27.13
C GLN A 657 -32.50 -18.64 -26.57
N TYR A 658 -31.54 -18.58 -25.65
CA TYR A 658 -30.95 -19.77 -25.00
C TYR A 658 -31.64 -20.19 -23.68
N ASP A 659 -32.75 -19.55 -23.29
CA ASP A 659 -33.42 -19.76 -22.00
C ASP A 659 -32.49 -19.57 -20.77
N LEU A 660 -31.51 -18.67 -20.89
CA LEU A 660 -30.51 -18.37 -19.86
C LEU A 660 -30.86 -17.13 -19.03
N THR A 661 -31.99 -16.46 -19.29
CA THR A 661 -32.36 -15.22 -18.60
C THR A 661 -32.49 -15.42 -17.08
N LYS A 662 -33.08 -16.54 -16.65
CA LYS A 662 -33.20 -16.88 -15.22
C LYS A 662 -31.82 -17.11 -14.59
N ALA A 663 -31.00 -17.96 -15.22
CA ALA A 663 -29.64 -18.24 -14.76
C ALA A 663 -28.77 -16.97 -14.70
N TYR A 664 -28.91 -16.05 -15.64
CA TYR A 664 -28.21 -14.76 -15.62
C TYR A 664 -28.62 -13.90 -14.42
N ASN A 665 -29.92 -13.82 -14.11
CA ASN A 665 -30.41 -13.03 -12.99
C ASN A 665 -30.01 -13.65 -11.63
N GLU A 666 -29.91 -14.98 -11.55
CA GLU A 666 -29.57 -15.69 -10.31
C GLU A 666 -28.04 -15.83 -10.10
N GLU A 667 -27.27 -15.97 -11.17
CA GLU A 667 -25.86 -16.34 -11.16
C GLU A 667 -25.04 -15.55 -12.21
N SER A 668 -25.19 -14.22 -12.22
CA SER A 668 -24.56 -13.34 -13.22
C SER A 668 -23.04 -13.52 -13.37
N PHE A 669 -22.34 -13.97 -12.33
CA PHE A 669 -20.90 -14.26 -12.36
C PHE A 669 -20.50 -15.38 -13.35
N ARG A 670 -21.45 -16.21 -13.81
CA ARG A 670 -21.23 -17.25 -14.84
C ARG A 670 -21.19 -16.68 -16.26
N PHE A 671 -21.52 -15.40 -16.44
CA PHE A 671 -21.73 -14.79 -17.75
C PHE A 671 -20.68 -13.72 -18.02
N HIS A 672 -19.79 -14.01 -18.97
CA HIS A 672 -18.77 -13.11 -19.48
C HIS A 672 -19.31 -12.39 -20.72
N ILE A 673 -19.91 -11.22 -20.52
CA ILE A 673 -20.50 -10.43 -21.61
C ILE A 673 -19.46 -9.44 -22.11
N ASN A 674 -19.09 -9.55 -23.39
CA ASN A 674 -18.08 -8.69 -24.02
C ASN A 674 -18.61 -8.12 -25.33
N ASN A 675 -18.26 -6.88 -25.65
CA ASN A 675 -18.52 -6.34 -27.00
C ASN A 675 -17.48 -6.90 -27.98
N ILE A 676 -17.90 -7.27 -29.19
CA ILE A 676 -16.99 -7.82 -30.21
C ILE A 676 -15.88 -6.84 -30.60
N ILE A 677 -16.21 -5.54 -30.55
CA ILE A 677 -15.28 -4.44 -30.84
C ILE A 677 -14.09 -4.47 -29.87
N GLU A 678 -14.31 -4.80 -28.59
CA GLU A 678 -13.25 -4.83 -27.56
C GLU A 678 -12.25 -5.98 -27.76
N GLN A 679 -12.63 -7.04 -28.48
CA GLN A 679 -11.72 -8.13 -28.82
C GLN A 679 -10.97 -7.91 -30.15
N GLY A 680 -11.08 -6.70 -30.71
CA GLY A 680 -10.49 -6.27 -31.99
C GLY A 680 -10.51 -7.34 -33.03
N GLY A 681 -11.73 -7.76 -33.36
CA GLY A 681 -11.97 -8.31 -34.67
C GLY A 681 -11.34 -7.37 -35.69
N ALA A 682 -10.34 -7.88 -36.42
CA ALA A 682 -9.84 -7.26 -37.62
C ALA A 682 -11.01 -7.26 -38.60
N ALA A 683 -11.84 -6.24 -38.50
CA ALA A 683 -12.94 -6.04 -39.40
C ALA A 683 -12.35 -5.53 -40.71
N ASP A 684 -11.95 -6.46 -41.57
CA ASP A 684 -11.65 -6.14 -42.96
C ASP A 684 -12.93 -5.59 -43.64
N ALA A 685 -12.77 -5.04 -44.84
CA ALA A 685 -13.90 -4.54 -45.62
C ALA A 685 -14.97 -5.63 -45.86
N ASP A 686 -14.57 -6.91 -45.91
CA ASP A 686 -15.47 -8.05 -46.05
C ASP A 686 -16.34 -8.27 -44.81
N PHE A 687 -15.82 -8.02 -43.59
CA PHE A 687 -16.61 -8.03 -42.36
C PHE A 687 -17.71 -6.98 -42.41
N ARG A 688 -17.40 -5.76 -42.88
CA ARG A 688 -18.40 -4.69 -43.02
C ARG A 688 -19.51 -5.09 -43.99
N ASN A 689 -19.13 -5.67 -45.13
CA ASN A 689 -20.09 -6.17 -46.12
C ASN A 689 -20.94 -7.30 -45.55
N GLN A 690 -20.35 -8.25 -44.82
CA GLN A 690 -21.07 -9.36 -44.19
C GLN A 690 -22.00 -8.91 -43.07
N VAL A 691 -21.57 -7.97 -42.21
CA VAL A 691 -22.42 -7.38 -41.16
C VAL A 691 -23.59 -6.60 -41.78
N THR A 692 -23.34 -5.90 -42.90
CA THR A 692 -24.39 -5.19 -43.65
C THR A 692 -25.36 -6.17 -44.30
N GLU A 693 -24.88 -7.22 -44.98
CA GLU A 693 -25.70 -8.28 -45.58
C GLU A 693 -26.55 -9.03 -44.55
N LEU A 694 -26.03 -9.18 -43.33
CA LEU A 694 -26.73 -9.82 -42.22
C LEU A 694 -27.74 -8.89 -41.53
N GLY A 695 -27.75 -7.59 -41.87
CA GLY A 695 -28.62 -6.59 -41.25
C GLY A 695 -28.31 -6.34 -39.78
N TRP A 696 -27.07 -6.60 -39.33
CA TRP A 696 -26.72 -6.64 -37.91
C TRP A 696 -26.38 -5.27 -37.31
N ALA A 697 -26.11 -4.23 -38.10
CA ALA A 697 -25.96 -2.85 -37.61
C ALA A 697 -25.96 -1.82 -38.76
N ASP A 698 -26.25 -0.56 -38.44
CA ASP A 698 -25.89 0.59 -39.27
C ASP A 698 -24.36 0.75 -39.23
N THR A 699 -23.68 0.39 -40.32
CA THR A 699 -22.21 0.36 -40.38
C THR A 699 -21.56 1.74 -40.41
N SER A 700 -22.37 2.81 -40.40
CA SER A 700 -21.89 4.20 -40.36
C SER A 700 -21.27 4.58 -39.00
N SER A 701 -21.65 3.93 -37.90
CA SER A 701 -21.10 4.19 -36.56
C SER A 701 -19.83 3.41 -36.21
N PHE A 702 -19.43 2.45 -37.05
CA PHE A 702 -18.16 1.73 -36.88
C PHE A 702 -17.01 2.62 -37.34
N HIS A 703 -16.42 3.39 -36.42
CA HIS A 703 -15.15 4.08 -36.63
C HIS A 703 -14.00 3.06 -36.65
N MET A 704 -13.89 2.33 -37.77
CA MET A 704 -12.78 1.42 -38.03
C MET A 704 -11.59 2.20 -38.56
N ASN A 705 -10.91 2.92 -37.68
CA ASN A 705 -9.48 3.10 -37.91
C ASN A 705 -8.87 1.72 -37.64
N ASN A 706 -8.01 1.22 -38.55
CA ASN A 706 -7.17 0.04 -38.34
C ASN A 706 -6.80 -0.04 -36.86
N LEU A 707 -7.01 -1.20 -36.20
CA LEU A 707 -6.54 -1.47 -34.84
C LEU A 707 -5.24 -0.70 -34.66
N ARG A 708 -5.30 0.40 -33.92
CA ARG A 708 -4.12 1.25 -33.82
C ARG A 708 -3.11 0.37 -33.09
N ASN A 709 -1.83 0.49 -33.45
CA ASN A 709 -0.80 -0.17 -32.66
C ASN A 709 -1.00 0.15 -31.16
N ASP A 710 -1.52 1.35 -30.87
CA ASP A 710 -1.94 1.79 -29.54
C ASP A 710 -2.96 0.86 -28.88
N ASP A 711 -3.99 0.35 -29.56
CA ASP A 711 -4.99 -0.57 -28.97
C ASP A 711 -4.35 -1.90 -28.54
N VAL A 712 -3.36 -2.38 -29.32
CA VAL A 712 -2.59 -3.59 -28.99
C VAL A 712 -1.62 -3.33 -27.83
N LEU A 713 -1.11 -2.10 -27.72
CA LEU A 713 -0.14 -1.68 -26.70
C LEU A 713 -0.83 -1.22 -25.40
N GLU A 714 -2.09 -0.79 -25.42
CA GLU A 714 -2.87 -0.40 -24.22
C GLU A 714 -3.05 -1.57 -23.24
N HIS A 715 -2.88 -2.82 -23.70
CA HIS A 715 -2.89 -4.01 -22.87
C HIS A 715 -1.51 -4.41 -22.32
N ASN A 716 -0.44 -3.64 -22.61
CA ASN A 716 0.89 -3.90 -22.05
C ASN A 716 1.05 -3.43 -20.60
N HIS A 717 0.06 -2.75 -20.01
CA HIS A 717 0.16 -2.31 -18.63
C HIS A 717 -0.04 -3.48 -17.66
N LEU A 718 0.92 -3.68 -16.73
CA LEU A 718 0.86 -4.72 -15.69
C LEU A 718 -0.49 -4.75 -14.96
N ASP A 719 -1.11 -3.60 -14.70
CA ASP A 719 -2.39 -3.51 -14.00
C ASP A 719 -3.59 -4.10 -14.75
N LYS A 720 -3.50 -4.30 -16.07
CA LYS A 720 -4.58 -4.88 -16.89
C LYS A 720 -4.16 -6.14 -17.64
N ALA A 721 -2.94 -6.58 -17.42
CA ALA A 721 -2.33 -7.62 -18.22
C ALA A 721 -3.02 -8.97 -18.02
N ILE A 722 -3.53 -9.51 -19.13
CA ILE A 722 -3.84 -10.93 -19.26
C ILE A 722 -2.68 -11.53 -20.05
N ILE A 723 -2.09 -12.60 -19.53
CA ILE A 723 -0.98 -13.26 -20.22
C ILE A 723 -1.55 -14.32 -21.15
N TYR A 724 -1.06 -14.30 -22.39
CA TYR A 724 -1.45 -15.24 -23.44
C TYR A 724 -0.27 -16.11 -23.84
N VAL A 725 -0.46 -17.41 -23.92
CA VAL A 725 0.48 -18.34 -24.54
C VAL A 725 -0.05 -18.73 -25.91
N LYS A 726 0.68 -18.42 -26.97
CA LYS A 726 0.32 -18.74 -28.35
C LYS A 726 0.61 -20.22 -28.70
N PRO A 727 0.01 -20.76 -29.77
CA PRO A 727 0.30 -22.13 -30.23
C PRO A 727 1.75 -22.36 -30.68
N ASP A 728 2.52 -21.31 -30.98
CA ASP A 728 3.96 -21.42 -31.28
C ASP A 728 4.86 -21.34 -30.03
N GLY A 729 4.24 -21.25 -28.85
CA GLY A 729 4.90 -21.11 -27.55
C GLY A 729 5.31 -19.67 -27.20
N SER A 730 5.06 -18.68 -28.05
CA SER A 730 5.30 -17.28 -27.67
C SER A 730 4.34 -16.84 -26.56
N VAL A 731 4.85 -16.08 -25.60
CA VAL A 731 4.06 -15.47 -24.53
C VAL A 731 3.87 -14.00 -24.87
N VAL A 732 2.62 -13.55 -24.84
CA VAL A 732 2.24 -12.18 -25.18
C VAL A 732 1.27 -11.58 -24.15
N THR A 733 1.17 -10.26 -24.11
CA THR A 733 0.39 -9.49 -23.12
C THR A 733 -0.97 -9.01 -23.61
N SER A 734 -1.31 -9.28 -24.88
CA SER A 734 -2.56 -8.82 -25.52
C SER A 734 -3.26 -9.97 -26.24
N ALA A 735 -4.59 -10.02 -26.14
CA ALA A 735 -5.42 -11.00 -26.83
C ALA A 735 -5.20 -10.94 -28.34
N HIS A 736 -5.18 -9.74 -28.91
CA HIS A 736 -5.01 -9.52 -30.35
C HIS A 736 -3.67 -10.05 -30.82
N ALA A 737 -2.60 -9.73 -30.09
CA ALA A 737 -1.25 -10.23 -30.37
C ALA A 737 -1.20 -11.77 -30.35
N ALA A 738 -2.02 -12.40 -29.50
CA ALA A 738 -2.09 -13.85 -29.40
C ALA A 738 -2.70 -14.51 -30.66
N PHE A 739 -3.63 -13.83 -31.34
CA PHE A 739 -4.23 -14.30 -32.60
C PHE A 739 -3.47 -13.85 -33.86
N MET A 740 -2.57 -12.87 -33.77
CA MET A 740 -1.77 -12.44 -34.91
C MET A 740 -0.72 -13.48 -35.30
N SER A 741 -0.54 -13.68 -36.61
CA SER A 741 0.56 -14.51 -37.14
C SER A 741 1.93 -13.92 -36.78
N ASN A 742 2.06 -12.59 -36.88
CA ASN A 742 3.25 -11.81 -36.54
C ASN A 742 2.87 -10.65 -35.60
N PRO A 743 2.75 -10.87 -34.28
CA PRO A 743 2.44 -9.79 -33.35
C PRO A 743 3.59 -8.77 -33.27
N PRO A 744 3.30 -7.50 -32.90
CA PRO A 744 4.35 -6.51 -32.67
C PRO A 744 5.36 -7.02 -31.63
N ALA A 745 6.66 -6.85 -31.89
CA ALA A 745 7.71 -7.38 -31.01
C ALA A 745 7.60 -6.92 -29.56
N SER A 746 7.08 -5.71 -29.33
CA SER A 746 6.84 -5.14 -28.00
C SER A 746 5.73 -5.82 -27.20
N THR A 747 4.93 -6.68 -27.82
CA THR A 747 3.91 -7.50 -27.13
C THR A 747 4.42 -8.88 -26.77
N ILE A 748 5.53 -9.32 -27.36
CA ILE A 748 6.14 -10.63 -27.11
C ILE A 748 7.09 -10.49 -25.93
N ILE A 749 6.75 -11.12 -24.82
CA ILE A 749 7.55 -11.06 -23.59
C ILE A 749 8.52 -12.24 -23.45
N GLY A 750 8.29 -13.32 -24.21
CA GLY A 750 9.20 -14.46 -24.25
C GLY A 750 8.62 -15.65 -25.00
N LYS A 751 9.26 -16.82 -24.86
CA LYS A 751 8.81 -18.07 -25.49
C LYS A 751 9.01 -19.26 -24.56
N ILE A 752 7.94 -20.01 -24.27
CA ILE A 752 7.97 -21.14 -23.32
C ILE A 752 8.73 -22.37 -23.84
N THR A 753 9.09 -22.39 -25.13
CA THR A 753 9.98 -23.42 -25.67
C THR A 753 11.43 -23.22 -25.23
N ASP A 754 11.80 -21.97 -24.96
CA ASP A 754 13.18 -21.56 -24.73
C ASP A 754 13.43 -21.42 -23.22
N ASN A 755 12.45 -20.86 -22.50
CA ASN A 755 12.51 -20.60 -21.06
C ASN A 755 11.27 -21.15 -20.34
N ASN A 756 11.34 -21.30 -19.01
CA ASN A 756 10.14 -21.60 -18.21
C ASN A 756 9.23 -20.37 -18.11
N LEU A 757 7.91 -20.57 -17.94
CA LEU A 757 6.97 -19.44 -17.87
C LEU A 757 7.32 -18.49 -16.73
N PHE A 758 7.76 -19.04 -15.58
CA PHE A 758 8.20 -18.23 -14.44
C PHE A 758 9.31 -17.22 -14.79
N GLU A 759 10.29 -17.62 -15.60
CA GLU A 759 11.40 -16.76 -16.01
C GLU A 759 10.92 -15.66 -16.96
N ILE A 760 10.06 -15.99 -17.91
CA ILE A 760 9.47 -15.04 -18.85
C ILE A 760 8.67 -13.98 -18.10
N LEU A 761 7.84 -14.39 -17.14
CA LEU A 761 7.06 -13.47 -16.32
C LEU A 761 7.95 -12.58 -15.46
N LEU A 762 9.02 -13.12 -14.90
CA LEU A 762 9.95 -12.37 -14.07
C LEU A 762 10.67 -11.29 -14.89
N ASP A 763 11.10 -11.63 -16.10
CA ASP A 763 11.75 -10.71 -17.04
C ASP A 763 10.84 -9.56 -17.44
N TRP A 764 9.59 -9.89 -17.73
CA TRP A 764 8.56 -8.92 -18.06
C TRP A 764 8.23 -7.99 -16.88
N VAL A 765 8.08 -8.54 -15.67
CA VAL A 765 7.84 -7.72 -14.48
C VAL A 765 9.01 -6.76 -14.24
N ILE A 766 10.25 -7.22 -14.40
CA ILE A 766 11.44 -6.36 -14.26
C ILE A 766 11.47 -5.27 -15.34
N SER A 767 11.06 -5.56 -16.57
CA SER A 767 11.05 -4.56 -17.65
C SER A 767 9.97 -3.50 -17.47
N GLU A 768 8.84 -3.86 -16.87
CA GLU A 768 7.70 -2.94 -16.69
C GLU A 768 7.76 -2.11 -15.41
N LEU A 769 8.40 -2.60 -14.34
CA LEU A 769 8.49 -1.88 -13.07
C LEU A 769 9.05 -0.44 -13.15
N PRO A 770 10.03 -0.10 -14.01
CA PRO A 770 10.49 1.28 -14.19
C PRO A 770 9.40 2.28 -14.57
N ASN A 771 8.31 1.81 -15.21
CA ASN A 771 7.17 2.66 -15.60
C ASN A 771 6.32 3.09 -14.39
N TYR A 772 6.51 2.47 -13.22
CA TYR A 772 5.76 2.77 -11.99
C TYR A 772 6.59 3.62 -11.02
N LYS A 773 6.13 4.86 -10.80
CA LYS A 773 6.75 5.80 -9.85
C LYS A 773 6.85 5.17 -8.45
N ASN A 774 7.99 5.36 -7.77
CA ASN A 774 8.27 4.94 -6.38
C ASN A 774 8.49 3.43 -6.11
N ARG A 775 8.94 2.64 -7.10
CA ARG A 775 9.10 1.17 -6.96
C ARG A 775 10.53 0.62 -7.02
N ARG A 776 11.56 1.41 -6.69
CA ARG A 776 12.97 0.97 -6.74
C ARG A 776 13.26 -0.28 -5.91
N SER A 777 12.69 -0.40 -4.70
CA SER A 777 12.86 -1.58 -3.84
C SER A 777 12.31 -2.86 -4.48
N LEU A 778 11.22 -2.74 -5.26
CA LEU A 778 10.62 -3.88 -5.97
C LEU A 778 11.50 -4.35 -7.13
N ILE A 779 12.09 -3.43 -7.88
CA ILE A 779 13.05 -3.77 -8.94
C ILE A 779 14.20 -4.60 -8.35
N GLY A 780 14.74 -4.19 -7.20
CA GLY A 780 15.77 -4.95 -6.48
C GLY A 780 15.30 -6.35 -6.09
N PHE A 781 14.10 -6.48 -5.52
CA PHE A 781 13.50 -7.77 -5.17
C PHE A 781 13.39 -8.72 -6.37
N PHE A 782 12.79 -8.29 -7.48
CA PHE A 782 12.61 -9.15 -8.65
C PHE A 782 13.94 -9.45 -9.36
N LYS A 783 14.88 -8.51 -9.41
CA LYS A 783 16.24 -8.78 -9.90
C LYS A 783 16.94 -9.84 -9.06
N ASN A 784 16.87 -9.76 -7.74
CA ASN A 784 17.46 -10.77 -6.86
C ASN A 784 16.82 -12.15 -7.05
N LEU A 785 15.49 -12.18 -7.20
CA LEU A 785 14.76 -13.40 -7.56
C LEU A 785 15.27 -13.99 -8.89
N LYS A 786 15.51 -13.15 -9.91
CA LYS A 786 16.01 -13.58 -11.22
C LYS A 786 17.46 -14.08 -11.17
N THR A 787 18.33 -13.37 -10.45
CA THR A 787 19.73 -13.77 -10.29
C THR A 787 19.83 -15.14 -9.62
N ILE A 788 19.02 -15.40 -8.60
CA ILE A 788 19.00 -16.73 -7.96
C ILE A 788 18.41 -17.78 -8.89
N TYR A 789 17.33 -17.45 -9.60
CA TYR A 789 16.67 -18.37 -10.52
C TYR A 789 17.60 -18.83 -11.65
N SER A 790 18.35 -17.90 -12.25
CA SER A 790 19.32 -18.18 -13.31
C SER A 790 20.58 -18.93 -12.85
N GLY A 791 20.71 -19.24 -11.56
CA GLY A 791 21.87 -19.95 -11.02
C GLY A 791 23.18 -19.14 -11.08
N GLN A 792 23.12 -17.84 -11.37
CA GLN A 792 24.28 -16.97 -11.32
C GLN A 792 24.78 -16.89 -9.88
N LYS A 793 26.04 -17.31 -9.65
CA LYS A 793 26.61 -17.46 -8.29
C LYS A 793 26.72 -16.12 -7.56
N GLU A 794 26.36 -16.21 -6.27
CA GLU A 794 26.47 -15.21 -5.19
C GLU A 794 25.86 -13.84 -5.48
N LEU A 795 24.71 -13.59 -4.86
CA LEU A 795 24.25 -12.23 -4.60
C LEU A 795 25.34 -11.52 -3.79
N LYS A 796 26.10 -10.62 -4.43
CA LYS A 796 26.83 -9.60 -3.68
C LYS A 796 25.75 -8.71 -3.06
N PRO A 797 25.67 -8.59 -1.72
CA PRO A 797 24.67 -7.74 -1.10
C PRO A 797 24.87 -6.30 -1.59
N GLU A 798 23.99 -5.83 -2.47
CA GLU A 798 23.89 -4.40 -2.78
C GLU A 798 23.35 -3.69 -1.53
N ILE A 799 24.20 -2.91 -0.89
CA ILE A 799 23.78 -2.00 0.19
C ILE A 799 23.05 -0.84 -0.48
N ILE A 800 21.72 -0.93 -0.56
CA ILE A 800 20.88 0.18 -1.03
C ILE A 800 20.78 1.19 0.12
N ILE A 801 21.57 2.26 0.06
CA ILE A 801 21.42 3.40 0.98
C ILE A 801 20.17 4.18 0.55
N GLN A 802 19.13 4.19 1.39
CA GLN A 802 17.94 5.00 1.13
C GLN A 802 18.26 6.49 1.29
N GLY A 803 18.11 7.27 0.22
CA GLY A 803 18.39 8.71 0.20
C GLY A 803 17.48 9.58 1.09
N SER A 804 16.54 9.00 1.83
CA SER A 804 15.70 9.70 2.81
C SER A 804 16.51 10.27 3.98
N ASP A 805 17.69 9.72 4.27
CA ASP A 805 18.58 10.25 5.31
C ASP A 805 19.39 11.49 4.85
N PHE A 806 19.29 11.86 3.56
CA PHE A 806 20.04 12.94 2.94
C PHE A 806 19.17 13.98 2.21
N SER A 807 17.86 14.02 2.47
CA SER A 807 16.96 14.99 1.82
C SER A 807 17.10 16.41 2.40
N GLY A 808 18.27 17.01 2.24
CA GLY A 808 18.52 18.45 2.32
C GLY A 808 18.98 18.94 0.94
N LYS A 809 18.18 19.82 0.33
CA LYS A 809 18.36 20.53 -0.96
C LYS A 809 19.58 20.17 -1.82
N LYS A 810 19.27 19.74 -3.06
CA LYS A 810 20.15 19.72 -4.24
C LYS A 810 20.99 21.00 -4.29
N GLU A 811 22.30 20.88 -4.05
CA GLU A 811 23.41 21.58 -4.74
C GLU A 811 24.73 21.50 -3.97
N ASN A 812 24.73 21.16 -2.67
CA ASN A 812 25.97 21.05 -1.90
C ASN A 812 26.26 19.57 -1.61
N GLY A 813 27.46 19.11 -1.99
CA GLY A 813 27.91 17.74 -1.73
C GLY A 813 27.89 17.36 -0.26
N LEU A 814 28.15 16.07 0.03
CA LEU A 814 28.24 15.56 1.39
C LEU A 814 29.25 16.39 2.21
N THR A 815 28.87 16.72 3.44
CA THR A 815 29.76 17.38 4.39
C THR A 815 30.93 16.46 4.74
N SER A 816 32.07 17.02 5.13
CA SER A 816 33.26 16.24 5.52
C SER A 816 32.97 15.22 6.63
N SER A 817 32.03 15.51 7.52
CA SER A 817 31.55 14.59 8.56
C SER A 817 30.75 13.40 8.01
N GLN A 818 29.95 13.61 6.95
CA GLN A 818 29.23 12.52 6.27
C GLN A 818 30.18 11.61 5.47
N ILE A 819 31.24 12.17 4.88
CA ILE A 819 32.29 11.40 4.20
C ILE A 819 33.06 10.54 5.21
N LEU A 820 33.47 11.11 6.35
CA LEU A 820 34.16 10.38 7.40
C LEU A 820 33.29 9.26 8.03
N TYR A 821 31.98 9.50 8.17
CA TYR A 821 31.04 8.47 8.64
C TYR A 821 30.93 7.31 7.63
N LEU A 822 30.85 7.59 6.33
CA LEU A 822 30.85 6.58 5.27
C LEU A 822 32.16 5.79 5.22
N GLU A 823 33.32 6.46 5.35
CA GLU A 823 34.62 5.80 5.40
C GLU A 823 34.76 4.87 6.63
N ASP A 824 34.29 5.30 7.80
CA ASP A 824 34.27 4.46 9.01
C ASP A 824 33.33 3.26 8.85
N LEU A 825 32.15 3.45 8.25
CA LEU A 825 31.19 2.38 7.97
C LEU A 825 31.77 1.33 7.01
N ILE A 826 32.45 1.77 5.94
CA ILE A 826 33.10 0.92 4.95
C ILE A 826 34.28 0.14 5.56
N ARG A 827 35.11 0.79 6.40
CA ARG A 827 36.19 0.13 7.15
C ARG A 827 35.66 -0.93 8.11
N ARG A 828 34.65 -0.62 8.91
CA ARG A 828 34.06 -1.56 9.89
C ARG A 828 33.42 -2.79 9.24
N LYS A 829 33.02 -2.69 7.97
CA LYS A 829 32.48 -3.81 7.19
C LYS A 829 33.56 -4.61 6.45
N GLY A 830 34.84 -4.30 6.61
CA GLY A 830 35.96 -5.04 6.02
C GLY A 830 36.03 -4.93 4.49
N LEU A 831 35.43 -3.89 3.91
CA LEU A 831 35.32 -3.70 2.46
C LEU A 831 36.52 -2.99 1.83
N LEU A 832 37.54 -2.64 2.63
CA LEU A 832 38.83 -2.12 2.16
C LEU A 832 39.95 -3.04 2.67
N PRO A 833 40.90 -3.45 1.81
CA PRO A 833 42.10 -4.12 2.27
C PRO A 833 42.96 -3.12 3.05
N ASP A 834 43.55 -3.58 4.15
CA ASP A 834 44.33 -2.76 5.07
C ASP A 834 45.39 -1.91 4.35
N GLY A 835 45.28 -0.58 4.53
CA GLY A 835 46.43 0.32 4.39
C GLY A 835 46.62 1.07 3.07
N LYS A 836 45.66 1.12 2.13
CA LYS A 836 45.76 2.04 0.97
C LYS A 836 44.59 3.02 0.90
N ILE A 837 44.89 4.28 1.20
CA ILE A 837 44.04 5.43 0.84
C ILE A 837 43.98 5.48 -0.68
N ILE A 838 42.80 5.33 -1.28
CA ILE A 838 42.60 5.57 -2.72
C ILE A 838 42.45 7.09 -2.91
N PRO A 839 43.39 7.79 -3.56
CA PRO A 839 43.30 9.25 -3.77
C PRO A 839 42.14 9.65 -4.70
N GLN A 840 41.50 8.69 -5.35
CA GLN A 840 40.49 8.88 -6.40
C GLN A 840 39.08 9.20 -5.87
N LEU A 841 38.84 9.13 -4.56
CA LEU A 841 37.55 9.58 -3.97
C LEU A 841 37.40 11.11 -3.87
N LYS A 842 38.43 11.88 -4.27
CA LYS A 842 38.32 13.34 -4.44
C LYS A 842 37.68 13.74 -5.77
N ASP A 843 37.45 12.80 -6.68
CA ASP A 843 36.82 13.08 -7.98
C ASP A 843 35.29 12.86 -7.90
N ASN A 844 34.55 13.97 -7.90
CA ASN A 844 33.08 14.01 -7.84
C ASN A 844 32.39 13.22 -8.97
N SER A 845 33.10 12.87 -10.04
CA SER A 845 32.57 12.09 -11.16
C SER A 845 32.37 10.61 -10.85
N ILE A 846 33.26 10.00 -10.05
CA ILE A 846 33.19 8.58 -9.68
C ILE A 846 32.08 8.36 -8.64
N PHE A 847 31.88 9.33 -7.74
CA PHE A 847 30.84 9.25 -6.70
C PHE A 847 29.41 9.30 -7.24
N LYS A 848 29.17 10.03 -8.36
CA LYS A 848 27.85 10.05 -9.04
C LYS A 848 27.47 8.73 -9.70
N SER A 849 28.42 7.84 -9.94
CA SER A 849 28.17 6.53 -10.54
C SER A 849 27.97 5.43 -9.49
N CYS A 850 28.34 5.67 -8.22
CA CYS A 850 28.16 4.72 -7.11
C CYS A 850 26.92 4.98 -6.24
N ALA A 851 26.32 6.18 -6.31
CA ALA A 851 25.06 6.54 -5.66
C ALA A 851 23.89 6.48 -6.66
#